data_AF-A0A658BNW9-F1
#
_entry.id   AF-A0A658BNW9-F1
#
_cell.length_a   1.000
_cell.length_b   1.000
_cell.length_c   1.000
_cell.angle_alpha   90.00
_cell.angle_beta   90.00
_cell.angle_gamma   90.00
#
_symmetry.space_group_name_H-M   'P 1'
#
loop_
_entity.id
_entity.type
_entity.pdbx_description
1 polymer ?
#
loop_
_entity_poly.entity_id
_entity_poly.type
_entity_poly.pdbx_seq_one_letter_code
_entity_poly.pdbx_strand_id
1 'polypeptide(L)'
;MQTKNLPYTLGLDIGMASAGAALLLPDQQRILALHVRTFDKAETAKEGESLNKIRRDSRLTRRRMRRRAHRLLRLTRLMKRAGLIEIARPEAFALTHATPWDLRAAGLDRLLEPKEWAAVLYHIVKHRGFQTNRKSEAKADEKTGQMLSGVGRNQALLKEAGYRTIGELAARHPDYTEAKRNKGGSYSHTFARADLAAELNLLFECQRVLGSYHASTDLETAIHDLLMARRPTLSGENLLKMVGKCTFEKGEYRAPKASHRAERFVWLGKLNNLKIVGDGDARALTTSERRAIIDLPFTQAKLSFKQVRKALDLEPHQRFNLLSYRPDPKGKDKDPEDATFFEAKAFHTFRKAYESAGLKSEWQRDAIDAGRLDALAYALTVFKDDAESRQWLTAQGIEAPIIEAVLGESFDQFIHLSQKALKAILPHMEEGQRYDEAAKSAGYHHSQPDAAISKQTCLPPPDKDTIRNPVVYRALNQARKLVNAIVREYGPPAAVHIELARDLSKPFDERRRIERDQKEYQAEKEKAAKQFIGDVGREPKRDELLKMRLYHEQGSQCPYCQSALDINRMFDQSDVYAQVDHALPYSRSFDDSMNNKVVVHTKCNQDKGNRTPYEFFDGASDSPRWQRYVAWVQGNKSIRQAKRNRLLRVNFGA
;
A
#
# COMPACT_ATOMS: atom_id res chain seq x y z
N MET A 1 -43.98 -30.23 12.29
CA MET A 1 -44.22 -28.78 12.11
C MET A 1 -43.61 -28.36 10.78
N GLN A 2 -44.37 -27.73 9.88
CA GLN A 2 -43.82 -27.17 8.64
C GLN A 2 -42.86 -26.03 9.00
N THR A 3 -41.56 -26.24 8.83
CA THR A 3 -40.51 -25.21 9.06
C THR A 3 -40.26 -24.34 7.84
N LYS A 4 -40.83 -24.70 6.68
CA LYS A 4 -40.73 -23.92 5.44
C LYS A 4 -41.61 -22.67 5.54
N ASN A 5 -41.05 -21.51 5.20
CA ASN A 5 -41.70 -20.21 5.10
C ASN A 5 -42.10 -19.52 6.41
N LEU A 6 -41.51 -19.91 7.55
CA LEU A 6 -41.59 -19.06 8.74
C LEU A 6 -40.73 -17.81 8.52
N PRO A 7 -41.23 -16.59 8.74
CA PRO A 7 -40.40 -15.39 8.68
C PRO A 7 -39.35 -15.45 9.79
N TYR A 8 -38.07 -15.30 9.45
CA TYR A 8 -36.98 -15.28 10.43
C TYR A 8 -35.91 -14.22 10.10
N THR A 9 -35.23 -13.76 11.13
CA THR A 9 -34.03 -12.92 11.03
C THR A 9 -32.79 -13.81 11.13
N LEU A 10 -31.86 -13.65 10.20
CA LEU A 10 -30.60 -14.37 10.16
C LEU A 10 -29.47 -13.50 10.74
N GLY A 11 -28.96 -13.86 11.92
CA GLY A 11 -27.71 -13.32 12.45
C GLY A 11 -26.51 -14.10 11.92
N LEU A 12 -25.48 -13.42 11.43
CA LEU A 12 -24.23 -14.00 10.93
C LEU A 12 -23.03 -13.41 11.66
N ASP A 13 -22.18 -14.28 12.21
CA ASP A 13 -20.84 -13.92 12.72
C ASP A 13 -19.78 -14.54 11.80
N ILE A 14 -19.08 -13.71 11.03
CA ILE A 14 -18.12 -14.17 10.02
C ILE A 14 -16.70 -13.87 10.50
N GLY A 15 -16.02 -14.93 10.95
CA GLY A 15 -14.62 -14.93 11.33
C GLY A 15 -13.67 -15.41 10.22
N MET A 16 -12.39 -15.50 10.55
CA MET A 16 -11.34 -15.97 9.63
C MET A 16 -11.34 -17.48 9.39
N ALA A 17 -11.92 -18.26 10.31
CA ALA A 17 -11.91 -19.72 10.32
C ALA A 17 -13.27 -20.33 10.71
N SER A 18 -14.29 -19.49 10.89
CA SER A 18 -15.64 -19.88 11.29
C SER A 18 -16.66 -18.92 10.69
N ALA A 19 -17.86 -19.44 10.43
CA ALA A 19 -19.05 -18.64 10.18
C ALA A 19 -20.17 -19.18 11.06
N GLY A 20 -20.61 -18.40 12.04
CA GLY A 20 -21.76 -18.68 12.89
C GLY A 20 -23.03 -18.13 12.25
N ALA A 21 -24.15 -18.83 12.43
CA ALA A 21 -25.47 -18.39 12.04
C ALA A 21 -26.50 -18.66 13.13
N ALA A 22 -27.36 -17.69 13.41
CA ALA A 22 -28.50 -17.82 14.31
C ALA A 22 -29.79 -17.39 13.59
N LEU A 23 -30.81 -18.23 13.64
CA LEU A 23 -32.12 -17.94 13.07
C LEU A 23 -33.07 -17.58 14.20
N LEU A 24 -33.60 -16.37 14.18
CA LEU A 24 -34.50 -15.85 15.19
C LEU A 24 -35.88 -15.67 14.59
N LEU A 25 -36.91 -16.16 15.28
CA LEU A 25 -38.30 -15.87 14.91
C LEU A 25 -38.65 -14.41 15.23
N PRO A 26 -39.71 -13.84 14.63
CA PRO A 26 -40.04 -12.41 14.75
C PRO A 26 -40.40 -12.00 16.18
N ASP A 27 -40.79 -12.96 17.02
CA ASP A 27 -41.07 -12.75 18.44
C ASP A 27 -39.81 -12.52 19.29
N GLN A 28 -38.61 -12.48 18.69
CA GLN A 28 -37.28 -12.17 19.25
C GLN A 28 -36.85 -13.01 20.48
N GLN A 29 -37.72 -13.87 21.01
CA GLN A 29 -37.47 -14.71 22.18
C GLN A 29 -37.27 -16.18 21.84
N ARG A 30 -37.38 -16.56 20.56
CA ARG A 30 -37.23 -17.95 20.11
C ARG A 30 -36.14 -18.10 19.07
N ILE A 31 -35.15 -18.91 19.41
CA ILE A 31 -34.12 -19.38 18.50
C ILE A 31 -34.70 -20.55 17.71
N LEU A 32 -34.79 -20.39 16.39
CA LEU A 32 -35.23 -21.46 15.49
C LEU A 32 -34.10 -22.47 15.26
N ALA A 33 -32.89 -21.98 15.01
CA ALA A 33 -31.71 -22.81 14.75
C ALA A 33 -30.41 -22.04 15.01
N LEU A 34 -29.36 -22.78 15.33
CA LEU A 34 -27.98 -22.30 15.43
C LEU A 34 -27.09 -23.19 14.57
N HIS A 35 -26.18 -22.58 13.81
CA HIS A 35 -25.22 -23.30 12.99
C HIS A 35 -23.83 -22.68 13.14
N VAL A 36 -22.80 -23.52 13.12
CA VAL A 36 -21.41 -23.07 13.05
C VAL A 36 -20.71 -23.85 11.96
N ARG A 37 -20.14 -23.13 10.99
CA ARG A 37 -19.31 -23.70 9.92
C ARG A 37 -17.85 -23.36 10.20
N THR A 38 -17.05 -24.33 10.61
CA THR A 38 -15.59 -24.19 10.76
C THR A 38 -14.86 -24.55 9.46
N PHE A 39 -13.70 -23.93 9.23
CA PHE A 39 -12.86 -24.16 8.05
C PHE A 39 -11.42 -23.69 8.28
N ASP A 40 -10.47 -24.29 7.56
CA ASP A 40 -9.06 -23.90 7.64
C ASP A 40 -8.81 -22.49 7.07
N LYS A 41 -7.92 -21.74 7.72
CA LYS A 41 -7.43 -20.45 7.21
C LYS A 41 -6.67 -20.64 5.89
N ALA A 42 -6.74 -19.63 5.01
CA ALA A 42 -6.10 -19.67 3.69
C ALA A 42 -4.63 -19.17 3.69
N GLU A 43 -3.90 -19.44 4.77
CA GLU A 43 -2.54 -18.94 5.06
C GLU A 43 -1.72 -19.99 5.83
N THR A 44 -0.40 -19.84 5.89
CA THR A 44 0.48 -20.72 6.68
C THR A 44 0.36 -20.42 8.17
N ALA A 45 0.42 -21.46 9.00
CA ALA A 45 0.27 -21.33 10.46
C ALA A 45 1.40 -20.51 11.12
N LYS A 46 2.65 -20.64 10.63
CA LYS A 46 3.84 -20.04 11.26
C LYS A 46 4.09 -18.60 10.83
N GLU A 47 3.95 -18.31 9.54
CA GLU A 47 4.37 -17.04 8.94
C GLU A 47 3.19 -16.21 8.41
N GLY A 48 1.97 -16.74 8.43
CA GLY A 48 0.80 -16.05 7.88
C GLY A 48 0.86 -15.82 6.37
N GLU A 49 1.77 -16.52 5.67
CA GLU A 49 1.93 -16.36 4.23
C GLU A 49 0.77 -17.02 3.48
N SER A 50 0.30 -16.39 2.40
CA SER A 50 -0.69 -17.02 1.52
C SER A 50 -0.15 -18.32 0.92
N LEU A 51 -0.94 -19.41 0.98
CA LEU A 51 -0.62 -20.69 0.31
C LEU A 51 -0.34 -20.52 -1.20
N ASN A 52 -0.98 -19.53 -1.83
CA ASN A 52 -0.77 -19.21 -3.23
C ASN A 52 0.62 -18.61 -3.52
N LYS A 53 1.23 -17.90 -2.55
CA LYS A 53 2.60 -17.37 -2.65
C LYS A 53 3.59 -18.52 -2.74
N ILE A 54 3.54 -19.48 -1.82
CA ILE A 54 4.41 -20.66 -1.80
C ILE A 54 4.31 -21.45 -3.12
N ARG A 55 3.08 -21.71 -3.58
CA ARG A 55 2.83 -22.39 -4.86
C ARG A 55 3.43 -21.60 -6.03
N ARG A 56 3.26 -20.27 -6.04
CA ARG A 56 3.79 -19.38 -7.09
C ARG A 56 5.32 -19.40 -7.10
N ASP A 57 5.95 -19.28 -5.94
CA ASP A 57 7.41 -19.22 -5.82
C ASP A 57 8.06 -20.54 -6.24
N SER A 58 7.50 -21.66 -5.79
CA SER A 58 7.89 -23.00 -6.23
C SER A 58 7.75 -23.17 -7.75
N ARG A 59 6.64 -22.69 -8.33
CA ARG A 59 6.42 -22.72 -9.78
C ARG A 59 7.43 -21.85 -10.53
N LEU A 60 7.79 -20.68 -10.00
CA LEU A 60 8.80 -19.80 -10.59
C LEU A 60 10.18 -20.47 -10.59
N THR A 61 10.57 -21.12 -9.50
CA THR A 61 11.82 -21.89 -9.40
C THR A 61 11.86 -23.03 -10.41
N ARG A 62 10.81 -23.85 -10.51
CA ARG A 62 10.72 -24.93 -11.50
C ARG A 62 10.84 -24.41 -12.93
N ARG A 63 10.14 -23.31 -13.26
CA ARG A 63 10.23 -22.67 -14.59
C ARG A 63 11.65 -22.19 -14.88
N ARG A 64 12.33 -21.58 -13.90
CA ARG A 64 13.73 -21.11 -14.03
C ARG A 64 14.68 -22.27 -14.31
N MET A 65 14.60 -23.34 -13.52
CA MET A 65 15.43 -24.54 -13.69
C MET A 65 15.20 -25.20 -15.04
N ARG A 66 13.92 -25.46 -15.41
CA ARG A 66 13.56 -26.04 -16.70
C ARG A 66 14.07 -25.21 -17.88
N ARG A 67 13.91 -23.89 -17.84
CA ARG A 67 14.36 -23.00 -18.92
C ARG A 67 15.89 -22.95 -19.03
N ARG A 68 16.61 -22.96 -17.90
CA ARG A 68 18.07 -23.07 -17.90
C ARG A 68 18.50 -24.39 -18.52
N ALA A 69 17.96 -25.52 -18.06
CA ALA A 69 18.29 -26.84 -18.59
C ALA A 69 18.00 -26.94 -20.09
N HIS A 70 16.83 -26.47 -20.53
CA HIS A 70 16.46 -26.48 -21.95
C HIS A 70 17.35 -25.58 -22.82
N ARG A 71 17.73 -24.39 -22.33
CA ARG A 71 18.70 -23.53 -23.03
C ARG A 71 20.05 -24.22 -23.19
N LEU A 72 20.56 -24.84 -22.13
CA LEU A 72 21.83 -25.56 -22.17
C LEU A 72 21.75 -26.78 -23.09
N LEU A 73 20.64 -27.51 -23.10
CA LEU A 73 20.41 -28.59 -24.06
C LEU A 73 20.41 -28.12 -25.52
N ARG A 74 19.83 -26.94 -25.80
CA ARG A 74 19.88 -26.35 -27.14
C ARG A 74 21.32 -25.98 -27.53
N LEU A 75 22.07 -25.41 -26.59
CA LEU A 75 23.49 -25.10 -26.77
C LEU A 75 24.33 -26.36 -27.03
N THR A 76 24.17 -27.42 -26.24
CA THR A 76 24.92 -28.66 -26.45
C THR A 76 24.61 -29.31 -27.80
N ARG A 77 23.33 -29.31 -28.22
CA ARG A 77 22.93 -29.78 -29.55
C ARG A 77 23.51 -28.93 -30.67
N LEU A 78 23.60 -27.62 -30.47
CA LEU A 78 24.21 -26.69 -31.43
C LEU A 78 25.71 -26.96 -31.58
N MET A 79 26.44 -27.06 -30.46
CA MET A 79 27.88 -27.37 -30.46
C MET A 79 28.19 -28.74 -31.07
N LYS A 80 27.34 -29.75 -30.82
CA LYS A 80 27.48 -31.06 -31.48
C LYS A 80 27.33 -30.96 -33.00
N ARG A 81 26.33 -30.24 -33.51
CA ARG A 81 26.15 -30.05 -34.96
C ARG A 81 27.29 -29.27 -35.60
N ALA A 82 27.89 -28.34 -34.86
CA ALA A 82 29.04 -27.56 -35.31
C ALA A 82 30.39 -28.30 -35.14
N GLY A 83 30.38 -29.56 -34.66
CA GLY A 83 31.58 -30.39 -34.50
C GLY A 83 32.45 -30.06 -33.29
N LEU A 84 32.06 -29.15 -32.38
CA LEU A 84 32.87 -28.78 -31.21
C LEU A 84 32.93 -29.91 -30.16
N ILE A 85 31.89 -30.74 -30.10
CA ILE A 85 31.78 -31.85 -29.15
C ILE A 85 31.19 -33.08 -29.83
N GLU A 86 31.64 -34.26 -29.43
CA GLU A 86 31.16 -35.54 -29.96
C GLU A 86 29.83 -35.97 -29.28
N ILE A 87 29.71 -35.72 -27.97
CA ILE A 87 28.63 -36.20 -27.14
C ILE A 87 27.91 -35.02 -26.49
N ALA A 88 26.58 -34.97 -26.60
CA ALA A 88 25.75 -33.92 -25.99
C ALA A 88 25.42 -34.24 -24.51
N ARG A 89 26.44 -34.51 -23.69
CA ARG A 89 26.32 -34.81 -22.25
C ARG A 89 27.29 -33.94 -21.42
N PRO A 90 27.06 -33.76 -20.10
CA PRO A 90 27.88 -32.86 -19.26
C PRO A 90 29.37 -33.17 -19.27
N GLU A 91 29.76 -34.44 -19.44
CA GLU A 91 31.15 -34.91 -19.47
C GLU A 91 31.93 -34.27 -20.62
N ALA A 92 31.26 -33.89 -21.71
CA ALA A 92 31.89 -33.21 -22.85
C ALA A 92 32.45 -31.81 -22.52
N PHE A 93 32.12 -31.26 -21.34
CA PHE A 93 32.59 -29.96 -20.87
C PHE A 93 33.48 -30.06 -19.62
N ALA A 94 33.74 -31.28 -19.13
CA ALA A 94 34.59 -31.48 -17.98
C ALA A 94 36.06 -31.37 -18.39
N LEU A 95 36.77 -30.44 -17.77
CA LEU A 95 38.21 -30.23 -17.96
C LEU A 95 38.89 -30.39 -16.60
N THR A 96 39.92 -31.22 -16.54
CA THR A 96 40.68 -31.50 -15.31
C THR A 96 41.88 -30.56 -15.15
N HIS A 97 42.38 -30.00 -16.25
CA HIS A 97 43.60 -29.19 -16.28
C HIS A 97 43.37 -27.68 -16.25
N ALA A 98 42.15 -27.19 -16.49
CA ALA A 98 41.87 -25.75 -16.56
C ALA A 98 40.45 -25.41 -16.13
N THR A 99 40.26 -24.23 -15.53
CA THR A 99 38.93 -23.73 -15.20
C THR A 99 38.34 -22.93 -16.37
N PRO A 100 37.01 -22.89 -16.55
CA PRO A 100 36.38 -22.06 -17.57
C PRO A 100 36.65 -20.56 -17.42
N TRP A 101 37.04 -20.07 -16.23
CA TRP A 101 37.42 -18.67 -16.04
C TRP A 101 38.79 -18.40 -16.66
N ASP A 102 39.76 -19.26 -16.40
CA ASP A 102 41.11 -19.12 -16.96
C ASP A 102 41.09 -19.26 -18.48
N LEU A 103 40.27 -20.18 -19.00
CA LEU A 103 40.10 -20.36 -20.45
C LEU A 103 39.40 -19.18 -21.12
N ARG A 104 38.50 -18.47 -20.43
CA ARG A 104 37.92 -17.23 -20.95
C ARG A 104 38.95 -16.12 -21.08
N ALA A 105 39.94 -16.06 -20.20
CA ALA A 105 41.06 -15.13 -20.33
C ALA A 105 42.03 -15.59 -21.42
N ALA A 106 42.42 -16.88 -21.42
CA ALA A 106 43.37 -17.44 -22.36
C ALA A 106 42.87 -17.42 -23.81
N GLY A 107 41.56 -17.60 -24.03
CA GLY A 107 40.95 -17.56 -25.37
C GLY A 107 41.00 -16.20 -26.07
N LEU A 108 41.45 -15.15 -25.39
CA LEU A 108 41.75 -13.86 -26.01
C LEU A 108 43.16 -13.82 -26.62
N ASP A 109 44.05 -14.70 -26.15
CA ASP A 109 45.49 -14.64 -26.44
C ASP A 109 45.99 -15.89 -27.20
N ARG A 110 45.30 -17.03 -27.09
CA ARG A 110 45.68 -18.29 -27.75
C ARG A 110 44.48 -19.03 -28.34
N LEU A 111 44.75 -19.87 -29.34
CA LEU A 111 43.76 -20.79 -29.89
C LEU A 111 43.35 -21.79 -28.80
N LEU A 112 42.04 -21.95 -28.59
CA LEU A 112 41.48 -22.93 -27.65
C LEU A 112 41.19 -24.24 -28.38
N GLU A 113 41.47 -25.36 -27.71
CA GLU A 113 41.06 -26.66 -28.24
C GLU A 113 39.52 -26.76 -28.29
N PRO A 114 38.93 -27.60 -29.17
CA PRO A 114 37.47 -27.70 -29.31
C PRO A 114 36.72 -27.92 -27.98
N LYS A 115 37.26 -28.75 -27.08
CA LYS A 115 36.69 -29.00 -25.75
C LYS A 115 36.83 -27.79 -24.81
N GLU A 116 37.97 -27.10 -24.85
CA GLU A 116 38.19 -25.86 -24.09
C GLU A 116 37.21 -24.77 -24.54
N TRP A 117 37.06 -24.59 -25.85
CA TRP A 117 36.14 -23.64 -26.44
C TRP A 117 34.68 -23.95 -26.09
N ALA A 118 34.28 -25.22 -26.18
CA ALA A 118 32.96 -25.68 -25.79
C ALA A 118 32.67 -25.41 -24.29
N ALA A 119 33.67 -25.62 -23.41
CA ALA A 119 33.53 -25.34 -21.98
C ALA A 119 33.35 -23.84 -21.69
N VAL A 120 34.07 -22.96 -22.39
CA VAL A 120 33.93 -21.50 -22.31
C VAL A 120 32.51 -21.07 -22.71
N LEU A 121 32.05 -21.49 -23.89
CA LEU A 121 30.72 -21.16 -24.42
C LEU A 121 29.61 -21.66 -23.49
N TYR A 122 29.73 -22.90 -23.00
CA TYR A 122 28.79 -23.48 -22.05
C TYR A 122 28.73 -22.69 -20.74
N HIS A 123 29.90 -22.29 -20.22
CA HIS A 123 30.02 -21.53 -18.99
C HIS A 123 29.33 -20.16 -19.11
N ILE A 124 29.60 -19.40 -20.17
CA ILE A 124 28.99 -18.08 -20.42
C ILE A 124 27.46 -18.17 -20.49
N VAL A 125 26.91 -19.11 -21.27
CA VAL A 125 25.44 -19.25 -21.45
C VAL A 125 24.73 -19.80 -20.19
N LYS A 126 25.43 -20.63 -19.40
CA LYS A 126 24.93 -21.10 -18.10
C LYS A 126 24.87 -19.96 -17.08
N HIS A 127 25.90 -19.11 -17.07
CA HIS A 127 26.11 -18.02 -16.12
C HIS A 127 25.89 -16.64 -16.76
N ARG A 128 24.81 -16.50 -17.54
CA ARG A 128 24.47 -15.36 -18.40
C ARG A 128 24.14 -14.00 -17.75
N GLY A 129 24.59 -13.76 -16.52
CA GLY A 129 24.49 -12.47 -15.86
C GLY A 129 23.07 -11.94 -15.61
N PHE A 130 23.03 -10.77 -14.99
CA PHE A 130 21.82 -10.01 -14.73
C PHE A 130 21.47 -9.15 -15.96
N GLN A 131 20.20 -9.08 -16.31
CA GLN A 131 19.72 -8.18 -17.35
C GLN A 131 18.56 -7.39 -16.79
N THR A 132 18.74 -6.08 -16.78
CA THR A 132 17.73 -5.11 -16.37
C THR A 132 16.67 -4.97 -17.45
N ASN A 133 15.39 -4.96 -17.08
CA ASN A 133 14.31 -4.62 -18.02
C ASN A 133 14.15 -3.11 -18.13
N ARG A 134 14.15 -2.44 -16.96
CA ARG A 134 14.13 -0.99 -16.83
C ARG A 134 15.05 -0.57 -15.69
N LYS A 135 15.97 0.36 -15.96
CA LYS A 135 17.04 0.72 -15.01
C LYS A 135 16.52 1.37 -13.74
N SER A 136 15.47 2.19 -13.85
CA SER A 136 14.87 2.89 -12.71
C SER A 136 14.20 1.94 -11.73
N GLU A 137 13.38 1.00 -12.19
CA GLU A 137 12.72 0.02 -11.31
C GLU A 137 13.71 -0.89 -10.61
N ALA A 138 14.78 -1.26 -11.30
CA ALA A 138 15.82 -2.12 -10.74
C ALA A 138 16.60 -1.45 -9.59
N LYS A 139 16.66 -0.10 -9.53
CA LYS A 139 17.27 0.63 -8.41
C LYS A 139 16.36 0.69 -7.17
N ALA A 140 15.04 0.63 -7.35
CA ALA A 140 14.08 0.73 -6.26
C ALA A 140 13.92 -0.58 -5.45
N ASP A 141 14.11 -1.74 -6.09
CA ASP A 141 14.13 -3.03 -5.40
C ASP A 141 15.50 -3.25 -4.73
N GLU A 142 15.54 -3.45 -3.41
CA GLU A 142 16.79 -3.53 -2.63
C GLU A 142 17.75 -4.60 -3.16
N LYS A 143 17.23 -5.80 -3.42
CA LYS A 143 18.03 -6.93 -3.90
C LYS A 143 18.56 -6.70 -5.31
N THR A 144 17.72 -6.16 -6.19
CA THR A 144 18.09 -5.83 -7.56
C THR A 144 19.05 -4.63 -7.60
N GLY A 145 18.87 -3.67 -6.69
CA GLY A 145 19.77 -2.55 -6.47
C GLY A 145 21.16 -3.02 -6.06
N GLN A 146 21.25 -3.95 -5.11
CA GLN A 146 22.54 -4.57 -4.74
C GLN A 146 23.19 -5.31 -5.93
N MET A 147 22.40 -6.01 -6.75
CA MET A 147 22.91 -6.63 -7.99
C MET A 147 23.48 -5.58 -8.96
N LEU A 148 22.77 -4.46 -9.15
CA LEU A 148 23.21 -3.36 -10.01
C LEU A 148 24.47 -2.68 -9.48
N SER A 149 24.57 -2.47 -8.17
CA SER A 149 25.79 -1.94 -7.55
C SER A 149 26.98 -2.88 -7.77
N GLY A 150 26.77 -4.20 -7.65
CA GLY A 150 27.78 -5.20 -8.00
C GLY A 150 28.21 -5.12 -9.47
N VAL A 151 27.25 -4.98 -10.39
CA VAL A 151 27.53 -4.77 -11.83
C VAL A 151 28.36 -3.50 -12.05
N GLY A 152 27.94 -2.37 -11.48
CA GLY A 152 28.64 -1.09 -11.63
C GLY A 152 30.06 -1.14 -11.09
N ARG A 153 30.26 -1.75 -9.92
CA ARG A 153 31.59 -1.99 -9.33
C ARG A 153 32.49 -2.80 -10.26
N ASN A 154 31.98 -3.89 -10.82
CA ASN A 154 32.78 -4.76 -11.71
C ASN A 154 33.11 -4.07 -13.04
N GLN A 155 32.22 -3.23 -13.56
CA GLN A 155 32.49 -2.43 -14.76
C GLN A 155 33.53 -1.33 -14.50
N ALA A 156 33.55 -0.74 -13.29
CA ALA A 156 34.60 0.19 -12.88
C ALA A 156 35.96 -0.52 -12.78
N LEU A 157 36.01 -1.64 -12.04
CA LEU A 157 37.23 -2.47 -11.91
C LEU A 157 37.79 -2.94 -13.26
N LEU A 158 36.90 -3.35 -14.19
CA LEU A 158 37.31 -3.74 -15.54
C LEU A 158 38.11 -2.64 -16.23
N LYS A 159 37.63 -1.39 -16.12
CA LYS A 159 38.27 -0.21 -16.73
C LYS A 159 39.55 0.20 -15.99
N GLU A 160 39.49 0.27 -14.67
CA GLU A 160 40.62 0.69 -13.82
C GLU A 160 41.81 -0.26 -13.95
N ALA A 161 41.57 -1.57 -13.96
CA ALA A 161 42.61 -2.58 -14.09
C ALA A 161 43.02 -2.87 -15.54
N GLY A 162 42.38 -2.23 -16.53
CA GLY A 162 42.74 -2.36 -17.94
C GLY A 162 42.46 -3.74 -18.57
N TYR A 163 41.53 -4.52 -18.04
CA TYR A 163 41.16 -5.83 -18.61
C TYR A 163 40.16 -5.67 -19.77
N ARG A 164 40.21 -6.59 -20.74
CA ARG A 164 39.38 -6.54 -21.95
C ARG A 164 37.96 -7.05 -21.70
N THR A 165 37.81 -8.07 -20.85
CA THR A 165 36.52 -8.73 -20.58
C THR A 165 36.30 -9.02 -19.11
N ILE A 166 35.05 -9.21 -18.71
CA ILE A 166 34.71 -9.62 -17.34
C ILE A 166 35.17 -11.04 -17.01
N GLY A 167 35.33 -11.91 -18.01
CA GLY A 167 35.95 -13.23 -17.85
C GLY A 167 37.42 -13.11 -17.49
N GLU A 168 38.14 -12.22 -18.18
CA GLU A 168 39.54 -11.91 -17.89
C GLU A 168 39.71 -11.26 -16.51
N LEU A 169 38.89 -10.24 -16.18
CA LEU A 169 38.83 -9.63 -14.85
C LEU A 169 38.63 -10.70 -13.77
N ALA A 170 37.61 -11.55 -13.93
CA ALA A 170 37.30 -12.57 -12.95
C ALA A 170 38.37 -13.65 -12.86
N ALA A 171 39.12 -13.94 -13.93
CA ALA A 171 40.23 -14.88 -13.89
C ALA A 171 41.43 -14.31 -13.12
N ARG A 172 41.84 -13.08 -13.47
CA ARG A 172 43.16 -12.52 -13.12
C ARG A 172 43.16 -11.55 -11.92
N HIS A 173 42.05 -10.87 -11.63
CA HIS A 173 42.02 -9.82 -10.60
C HIS A 173 42.03 -10.37 -9.16
N PRO A 174 42.78 -9.76 -8.22
CA PRO A 174 42.88 -10.20 -6.81
C PRO A 174 41.54 -10.37 -6.08
N ASP A 175 40.58 -9.47 -6.28
CA ASP A 175 39.21 -9.58 -5.73
C ASP A 175 38.51 -10.91 -6.03
N TYR A 176 38.93 -11.61 -7.08
CA TYR A 176 38.33 -12.85 -7.52
C TYR A 176 39.14 -14.09 -7.10
N THR A 177 40.28 -13.93 -6.43
CA THR A 177 41.16 -15.06 -6.06
C THR A 177 40.46 -16.04 -5.11
N GLU A 178 39.81 -15.55 -4.05
CA GLU A 178 39.15 -16.41 -3.06
C GLU A 178 37.82 -16.98 -3.54
N ALA A 179 37.08 -16.23 -4.36
CA ALA A 179 35.78 -16.66 -4.85
C ALA A 179 35.43 -16.04 -6.20
N LYS A 180 35.21 -16.89 -7.22
CA LYS A 180 34.69 -16.44 -8.53
C LYS A 180 33.17 -16.22 -8.56
N ARG A 181 32.45 -16.60 -7.49
CA ARG A 181 30.98 -16.62 -7.40
C ARG A 181 30.50 -15.98 -6.11
N ASN A 182 29.34 -15.34 -6.16
CA ASN A 182 28.65 -14.80 -4.99
C ASN A 182 28.46 -15.85 -3.88
N LYS A 183 28.75 -15.49 -2.63
CA LYS A 183 28.56 -16.28 -1.40
C LYS A 183 27.80 -15.47 -0.34
N GLY A 184 27.12 -16.13 0.59
CA GLY A 184 26.57 -15.51 1.81
C GLY A 184 25.52 -14.40 1.61
N GLY A 185 24.89 -14.32 0.43
CA GLY A 185 23.94 -13.23 0.12
C GLY A 185 24.57 -11.97 -0.48
N SER A 186 25.90 -11.93 -0.63
CA SER A 186 26.59 -10.85 -1.36
C SER A 186 26.30 -10.90 -2.86
N TYR A 187 26.23 -9.71 -3.49
CA TYR A 187 26.09 -9.55 -4.94
C TYR A 187 27.33 -8.94 -5.61
N SER A 188 28.49 -8.94 -4.94
CA SER A 188 29.73 -8.31 -5.42
C SER A 188 30.22 -8.85 -6.77
N HIS A 189 30.01 -10.15 -7.08
CA HIS A 189 30.47 -10.83 -8.29
C HIS A 189 29.31 -11.03 -9.29
N THR A 190 28.52 -9.97 -9.45
CA THR A 190 27.40 -9.92 -10.41
C THR A 190 27.84 -9.17 -11.66
N PHE A 191 27.61 -9.78 -12.82
CA PHE A 191 27.94 -9.21 -14.13
C PHE A 191 26.68 -8.89 -14.94
N ALA A 192 26.73 -7.84 -15.78
CA ALA A 192 25.64 -7.59 -16.71
C ALA A 192 25.65 -8.66 -17.82
N ARG A 193 24.46 -8.98 -18.33
CA ARG A 193 24.36 -9.84 -19.52
C ARG A 193 24.97 -9.18 -20.75
N ALA A 194 24.90 -7.86 -20.85
CA ALA A 194 25.52 -7.10 -21.94
C ALA A 194 27.05 -7.26 -21.92
N ASP A 195 27.68 -7.21 -20.75
CA ASP A 195 29.13 -7.43 -20.60
C ASP A 195 29.53 -8.85 -21.06
N LEU A 196 28.73 -9.86 -20.73
CA LEU A 196 28.94 -11.25 -21.18
C LEU A 196 28.71 -11.42 -22.68
N ALA A 197 27.81 -10.65 -23.28
CA ALA A 197 27.59 -10.65 -24.71
C ALA A 197 28.76 -9.99 -25.46
N ALA A 198 29.27 -8.86 -24.93
CA ALA A 198 30.48 -8.23 -25.46
C ALA A 198 31.70 -9.15 -25.37
N GLU A 199 31.87 -9.84 -24.22
CA GLU A 199 32.92 -10.85 -24.07
C GLU A 199 32.77 -12.01 -25.05
N LEU A 200 31.54 -12.51 -25.24
CA LEU A 200 31.28 -13.60 -26.19
C LEU A 200 31.72 -13.20 -27.59
N ASN A 201 31.32 -12.03 -28.06
CA ASN A 201 31.65 -11.53 -29.40
C ASN A 201 33.17 -11.35 -29.56
N LEU A 202 33.84 -10.75 -28.57
CA LEU A 202 35.30 -10.57 -28.60
C LEU A 202 36.04 -11.91 -28.62
N LEU A 203 35.59 -12.89 -27.84
CA LEU A 203 36.18 -14.23 -27.88
C LEU A 203 36.01 -14.90 -29.25
N PHE A 204 34.85 -14.78 -29.89
CA PHE A 204 34.64 -15.29 -31.24
C PHE A 204 35.55 -14.60 -32.26
N GLU A 205 35.72 -13.29 -32.15
CA GLU A 205 36.63 -12.51 -32.98
C GLU A 205 38.09 -12.99 -32.81
N CYS A 206 38.60 -13.04 -31.58
CA CYS A 206 39.95 -13.51 -31.29
C CYS A 206 40.18 -14.94 -31.78
N GLN A 207 39.26 -15.87 -31.48
CA GLN A 207 39.39 -17.27 -31.91
C GLN A 207 39.37 -17.41 -33.44
N ARG A 208 38.61 -16.57 -34.15
CA ARG A 208 38.61 -16.54 -35.61
C ARG A 208 39.93 -16.05 -36.18
N VAL A 209 40.49 -14.97 -35.63
CA VAL A 209 41.81 -14.43 -36.01
C VAL A 209 42.92 -15.46 -35.76
N LEU A 210 42.80 -16.24 -34.67
CA LEU A 210 43.73 -17.30 -34.29
C LEU A 210 43.55 -18.61 -35.07
N GLY A 211 42.64 -18.65 -36.07
CA GLY A 211 42.48 -19.79 -36.98
C GLY A 211 41.50 -20.87 -36.52
N SER A 212 40.57 -20.57 -35.60
CA SER A 212 39.56 -21.55 -35.15
C SER A 212 38.51 -21.84 -36.21
N TYR A 213 38.44 -23.10 -36.66
CA TYR A 213 37.37 -23.61 -37.52
C TYR A 213 35.98 -23.61 -36.86
N HIS A 214 35.93 -23.42 -35.54
CA HIS A 214 34.71 -23.44 -34.72
C HIS A 214 34.29 -22.05 -34.23
N ALA A 215 34.71 -20.98 -34.92
CA ALA A 215 34.41 -19.58 -34.62
C ALA A 215 33.63 -18.85 -35.74
N SER A 216 32.78 -19.59 -36.48
CA SER A 216 31.96 -19.02 -37.55
C SER A 216 30.92 -18.03 -37.04
N THR A 217 30.57 -17.04 -37.88
CA THR A 217 29.58 -15.99 -37.56
C THR A 217 28.17 -16.57 -37.31
N ASP A 218 27.81 -17.65 -37.99
CA ASP A 218 26.53 -18.34 -37.78
C ASP A 218 26.45 -18.98 -36.38
N LEU A 219 27.55 -19.62 -35.95
CA LEU A 219 27.63 -20.20 -34.61
C LEU A 219 27.62 -19.12 -33.53
N GLU A 220 28.37 -18.03 -33.75
CA GLU A 220 28.38 -16.84 -32.89
C GLU A 220 26.97 -16.30 -32.69
N THR A 221 26.25 -16.03 -33.79
CA THR A 221 24.88 -15.50 -33.78
C THR A 221 23.93 -16.43 -33.03
N ALA A 222 23.96 -17.73 -33.34
CA ALA A 222 23.09 -18.71 -32.70
C ALA A 222 23.35 -18.87 -31.18
N ILE A 223 24.60 -18.74 -30.73
CA ILE A 223 24.95 -18.79 -29.30
C ILE A 223 24.60 -17.46 -28.61
N HIS A 224 24.85 -16.33 -29.25
CA HIS A 224 24.46 -15.01 -28.78
C HIS A 224 22.94 -14.93 -28.55
N ASP A 225 22.13 -15.46 -29.47
CA ASP A 225 20.68 -15.55 -29.31
C ASP A 225 20.27 -16.39 -28.11
N LEU A 226 20.95 -17.53 -27.87
CA LEU A 226 20.71 -18.34 -26.68
C LEU A 226 21.07 -17.58 -25.39
N LEU A 227 22.18 -16.84 -25.39
CA LEU A 227 22.61 -16.00 -24.29
C LEU A 227 21.52 -14.97 -23.94
N MET A 228 21.03 -14.26 -24.95
CA MET A 228 20.07 -13.15 -24.80
C MET A 228 18.62 -13.60 -24.60
N ALA A 229 18.24 -14.81 -25.02
CA ALA A 229 16.87 -15.29 -25.01
C ALA A 229 16.16 -15.14 -23.64
N ARG A 230 15.04 -14.43 -23.63
CA ARG A 230 14.13 -14.30 -22.48
C ARG A 230 12.67 -14.42 -22.91
N ARG A 231 11.79 -14.70 -21.96
CA ARG A 231 10.35 -14.50 -22.17
C ARG A 231 10.04 -13.01 -21.99
N PRO A 232 9.04 -12.48 -22.71
CA PRO A 232 8.58 -11.11 -22.51
C PRO A 232 8.26 -10.82 -21.04
N THR A 233 8.50 -9.57 -20.65
CA THR A 233 8.17 -9.04 -19.33
C THR A 233 6.66 -8.87 -19.17
N LEU A 234 6.20 -8.72 -17.93
CA LEU A 234 4.82 -8.28 -17.68
C LEU A 234 4.74 -6.79 -18.04
N SER A 235 4.32 -6.51 -19.26
CA SER A 235 4.30 -5.17 -19.86
C SER A 235 3.10 -5.05 -20.80
N GLY A 236 2.66 -3.83 -21.07
CA GLY A 236 1.60 -3.54 -22.03
C GLY A 236 0.30 -4.28 -21.70
N GLU A 237 -0.28 -4.96 -22.69
CA GLU A 237 -1.53 -5.70 -22.54
C GLU A 237 -1.51 -6.73 -21.41
N ASN A 238 -0.38 -7.39 -21.19
CA ASN A 238 -0.29 -8.40 -20.12
C ASN A 238 -0.37 -7.75 -18.74
N LEU A 239 0.16 -6.53 -18.58
CA LEU A 239 0.00 -5.75 -17.36
C LEU A 239 -1.45 -5.26 -17.22
N LEU A 240 -2.05 -4.76 -18.29
CA LEU A 240 -3.44 -4.26 -18.29
C LEU A 240 -4.46 -5.32 -17.88
N LYS A 241 -4.24 -6.60 -18.22
CA LYS A 241 -5.07 -7.72 -17.73
C LYS A 241 -5.15 -7.82 -16.21
N MET A 242 -4.19 -7.24 -15.48
CA MET A 242 -4.18 -7.23 -14.01
C MET A 242 -4.76 -5.93 -13.41
N VAL A 243 -4.93 -4.90 -14.23
CA VAL A 243 -5.45 -3.59 -13.84
C VAL A 243 -6.98 -3.65 -13.78
N GLY A 244 -7.53 -3.13 -12.68
CA GLY A 244 -8.98 -3.06 -12.52
C GLY A 244 -9.63 -2.08 -13.50
N LYS A 245 -10.94 -2.24 -13.72
CA LYS A 245 -11.75 -1.30 -14.50
C LYS A 245 -12.19 -0.10 -13.66
N CYS A 246 -12.56 0.98 -14.33
CA CYS A 246 -13.07 2.19 -13.70
C CYS A 246 -14.37 1.92 -12.93
N THR A 247 -14.56 2.66 -11.83
CA THR A 247 -15.81 2.63 -11.04
C THR A 247 -17.05 2.91 -11.88
N PHE A 248 -17.00 3.92 -12.75
CA PHE A 248 -18.13 4.38 -13.57
C PHE A 248 -18.10 3.82 -14.99
N GLU A 249 -16.94 3.93 -15.66
CA GLU A 249 -16.76 3.51 -17.05
C GLU A 249 -16.24 2.06 -17.11
N LYS A 250 -17.12 1.07 -16.96
CA LYS A 250 -16.71 -0.35 -16.80
C LYS A 250 -15.88 -0.93 -17.96
N GLY A 251 -15.99 -0.36 -19.17
CA GLY A 251 -15.15 -0.72 -20.32
C GLY A 251 -13.71 -0.23 -20.21
N GLU A 252 -13.49 0.86 -19.47
CA GLU A 252 -12.22 1.57 -19.40
C GLU A 252 -11.32 1.06 -18.28
N TYR A 253 -10.01 1.02 -18.56
CA TYR A 253 -9.02 0.77 -17.51
C TYR A 253 -8.88 1.97 -16.58
N ARG A 254 -8.52 1.68 -15.34
CA ARG A 254 -8.14 2.69 -14.35
C ARG A 254 -6.96 3.53 -14.85
N ALA A 255 -6.95 4.82 -14.50
CA ALA A 255 -5.89 5.75 -14.85
C ALA A 255 -4.66 5.54 -13.95
N PRO A 256 -3.43 5.65 -14.50
CA PRO A 256 -2.22 5.69 -13.69
C PRO A 256 -2.30 6.79 -12.64
N LYS A 257 -1.84 6.51 -11.41
CA LYS A 257 -1.86 7.51 -10.32
C LYS A 257 -0.96 8.72 -10.60
N ALA A 258 0.12 8.49 -11.34
CA ALA A 258 1.07 9.51 -11.78
C ALA A 258 0.56 10.40 -12.93
N SER A 259 -0.65 10.17 -13.43
CA SER A 259 -1.23 11.00 -14.49
C SER A 259 -1.55 12.40 -13.96
N HIS A 260 -1.38 13.43 -14.77
CA HIS A 260 -1.69 14.81 -14.39
C HIS A 260 -3.14 14.95 -13.92
N ARG A 261 -4.10 14.36 -14.64
CA ARG A 261 -5.52 14.36 -14.23
C ARG A 261 -5.76 13.63 -12.90
N ALA A 262 -5.02 12.56 -12.63
CA ALA A 262 -5.11 11.82 -11.37
C ALA A 262 -4.52 12.60 -10.19
N GLU A 263 -3.37 13.28 -10.39
CA GLU A 263 -2.80 14.18 -9.37
C GLU A 263 -3.72 15.37 -9.11
N ARG A 264 -4.30 15.98 -10.15
CA ARG A 264 -5.28 17.05 -10.05
C ARG A 264 -6.53 16.60 -9.29
N PHE A 265 -7.03 15.40 -9.55
CA PHE A 265 -8.17 14.83 -8.84
C PHE A 265 -7.91 14.66 -7.33
N VAL A 266 -6.75 14.11 -6.95
CA VAL A 266 -6.38 13.96 -5.54
C VAL A 266 -6.20 15.33 -4.88
N TRP A 267 -5.59 16.27 -5.59
CA TRP A 267 -5.41 17.64 -5.12
C TRP A 267 -6.75 18.33 -4.84
N LEU A 268 -7.64 18.38 -5.82
CA LEU A 268 -8.96 19.02 -5.69
C LEU A 268 -9.80 18.33 -4.62
N GLY A 269 -9.70 17.01 -4.48
CA GLY A 269 -10.34 16.28 -3.39
C GLY A 269 -9.84 16.71 -2.01
N LYS A 270 -8.55 17.01 -1.85
CA LYS A 270 -8.01 17.58 -0.60
C LYS A 270 -8.43 19.04 -0.41
N LEU A 271 -8.35 19.84 -1.47
CA LEU A 271 -8.68 21.26 -1.46
C LEU A 271 -10.15 21.50 -1.09
N ASN A 272 -11.09 20.82 -1.76
CA ASN A 272 -12.53 21.02 -1.56
C ASN A 272 -13.03 20.46 -0.22
N ASN A 273 -12.26 19.56 0.42
CA ASN A 273 -12.57 19.04 1.76
C ASN A 273 -11.78 19.74 2.89
N LEU A 274 -10.90 20.69 2.55
CA LEU A 274 -10.16 21.47 3.54
C LEU A 274 -11.14 22.40 4.26
N LYS A 275 -11.09 22.38 5.59
CA LYS A 275 -11.87 23.30 6.43
C LYS A 275 -10.96 24.08 7.35
N ILE A 276 -11.30 25.34 7.53
CA ILE A 276 -10.70 26.21 8.53
C ILE A 276 -11.58 26.16 9.78
N VAL A 277 -10.96 25.78 10.90
CA VAL A 277 -11.59 25.66 12.21
C VAL A 277 -11.15 26.86 13.05
N GLY A 278 -12.10 27.69 13.47
CA GLY A 278 -11.89 28.85 14.33
C GLY A 278 -12.54 28.67 15.71
N ASP A 279 -13.22 29.71 16.20
CA ASP A 279 -13.96 29.76 17.48
C ASP A 279 -15.23 28.87 17.48
N GLY A 280 -15.06 27.56 17.22
CA GLY A 280 -16.08 26.55 17.32
C GLY A 280 -16.60 26.01 15.99
N ASP A 281 -16.62 26.82 14.93
CA ASP A 281 -17.15 26.42 13.62
C ASP A 281 -16.06 26.08 12.61
N ALA A 282 -16.35 25.06 11.79
CA ALA A 282 -15.52 24.63 10.68
C ALA A 282 -16.12 25.12 9.36
N ARG A 283 -15.50 26.12 8.73
CA ARG A 283 -15.93 26.65 7.42
C ARG A 283 -15.13 26.04 6.26
N ALA A 284 -15.77 25.95 5.10
CA ALA A 284 -15.07 25.65 3.84
C ALA A 284 -14.27 26.86 3.37
N LEU A 285 -13.36 26.63 2.42
CA LEU A 285 -12.67 27.73 1.73
C LEU A 285 -13.62 28.51 0.82
N THR A 286 -13.44 29.82 0.76
CA THR A 286 -14.13 30.68 -0.21
C THR A 286 -13.57 30.48 -1.63
N THR A 287 -14.29 30.98 -2.64
CA THR A 287 -13.82 30.87 -4.03
C THR A 287 -12.50 31.62 -4.26
N SER A 288 -12.30 32.77 -3.61
CA SER A 288 -11.04 33.53 -3.69
C SER A 288 -9.89 32.78 -3.02
N GLU A 289 -10.11 32.24 -1.82
CA GLU A 289 -9.14 31.40 -1.10
C GLU A 289 -8.74 30.18 -1.93
N ARG A 290 -9.71 29.50 -2.56
CA ARG A 290 -9.44 28.36 -3.45
C ARG A 290 -8.55 28.77 -4.62
N ARG A 291 -8.89 29.86 -5.33
CA ARG A 291 -8.10 30.36 -6.46
C ARG A 291 -6.66 30.73 -6.07
N ALA A 292 -6.46 31.27 -4.86
CA ALA A 292 -5.13 31.64 -4.39
C ALA A 292 -4.17 30.44 -4.25
N ILE A 293 -4.70 29.24 -3.97
CA ILE A 293 -3.88 28.05 -3.71
C ILE A 293 -3.98 26.93 -4.75
N ILE A 294 -4.96 27.00 -5.68
CA ILE A 294 -5.28 25.89 -6.59
C ILE A 294 -4.11 25.46 -7.48
N ASP A 295 -3.22 26.37 -7.87
CA ASP A 295 -2.09 26.08 -8.77
C ASP A 295 -0.74 25.99 -8.04
N LEU A 296 -0.70 26.28 -6.73
CA LEU A 296 0.54 26.23 -5.95
C LEU A 296 1.25 24.87 -6.01
N PRO A 297 0.57 23.71 -5.98
CA PRO A 297 1.28 22.44 -6.07
C PRO A 297 1.96 22.16 -7.40
N PHE A 298 1.58 22.87 -8.47
CA PHE A 298 2.16 22.71 -9.80
C PHE A 298 3.25 23.75 -10.07
N THR A 299 3.40 24.76 -9.20
CA THR A 299 4.50 25.71 -9.23
C THR A 299 5.57 25.38 -8.19
N GLN A 300 5.16 24.91 -7.01
CA GLN A 300 6.02 24.54 -5.89
C GLN A 300 6.10 23.03 -5.76
N ALA A 301 7.33 22.49 -5.66
CA ALA A 301 7.56 21.04 -5.58
C ALA A 301 6.85 20.37 -4.39
N LYS A 302 6.68 21.12 -3.30
CA LYS A 302 6.04 20.68 -2.07
C LYS A 302 5.23 21.84 -1.49
N LEU A 303 3.94 21.59 -1.26
CA LEU A 303 3.03 22.52 -0.61
C LEU A 303 2.75 22.04 0.82
N SER A 304 3.28 22.73 1.83
CA SER A 304 3.01 22.51 3.25
C SER A 304 1.80 23.30 3.73
N PHE A 305 1.22 22.89 4.86
CA PHE A 305 0.13 23.65 5.48
C PHE A 305 0.56 25.06 5.89
N LYS A 306 1.83 25.25 6.27
CA LYS A 306 2.40 26.57 6.56
C LYS A 306 2.40 27.50 5.35
N GLN A 307 2.73 26.97 4.17
CA GLN A 307 2.64 27.73 2.92
C GLN A 307 1.19 28.05 2.55
N VAL A 308 0.27 27.10 2.77
CA VAL A 308 -1.17 27.33 2.58
C VAL A 308 -1.68 28.43 3.53
N ARG A 309 -1.33 28.38 4.81
CA ARG A 309 -1.68 29.43 5.79
C ARG A 309 -1.23 30.80 5.31
N LYS A 310 0.02 30.91 4.86
CA LYS A 310 0.57 32.17 4.34
C LYS A 310 -0.18 32.66 3.10
N ALA A 311 -0.54 31.76 2.19
CA ALA A 311 -1.26 32.11 0.97
C ALA A 311 -2.73 32.50 1.23
N LEU A 312 -3.33 31.98 2.30
CA LEU A 312 -4.70 32.26 2.71
C LEU A 312 -4.82 33.41 3.73
N ASP A 313 -3.69 33.94 4.21
CA ASP A 313 -3.63 34.99 5.23
C ASP A 313 -4.47 34.69 6.49
N LEU A 314 -4.34 33.45 7.00
CA LEU A 314 -5.16 32.98 8.12
C LEU A 314 -4.65 33.46 9.48
N GLU A 315 -5.58 33.82 10.36
CA GLU A 315 -5.29 34.34 11.69
C GLU A 315 -4.63 33.31 12.64
N PRO A 316 -3.89 33.76 13.68
CA PRO A 316 -3.15 32.87 14.58
C PRO A 316 -4.00 31.90 15.39
N HIS A 317 -5.32 32.11 15.53
CA HIS A 317 -6.23 31.20 16.23
C HIS A 317 -6.88 30.17 15.29
N GLN A 318 -6.91 30.42 13.98
CA GLN A 318 -7.51 29.54 12.97
C GLN A 318 -6.64 28.30 12.73
N ARG A 319 -7.25 27.13 12.54
CA ARG A 319 -6.55 25.83 12.41
C ARG A 319 -7.09 25.03 11.24
N PHE A 320 -6.29 24.12 10.69
CA PHE A 320 -6.75 23.19 9.66
C PHE A 320 -7.40 21.94 10.28
N ASN A 321 -8.57 21.52 9.78
CA ASN A 321 -9.26 20.31 10.24
C ASN A 321 -8.47 19.00 10.00
N LEU A 322 -7.46 19.03 9.13
CA LEU A 322 -6.64 17.88 8.74
C LEU A 322 -5.38 17.69 9.60
N LEU A 323 -5.10 18.60 10.54
CA LEU A 323 -3.92 18.56 11.40
C LEU A 323 -4.26 18.36 12.88
N SER A 324 -3.30 17.80 13.63
CA SER A 324 -3.38 17.67 15.08
C SER A 324 -2.39 18.63 15.72
N TYR A 325 -2.88 19.62 16.45
CA TYR A 325 -2.08 20.66 17.11
C TYR A 325 -1.73 20.33 18.57
N ARG A 326 -1.60 19.04 18.91
CA ARG A 326 -1.16 18.64 20.26
C ARG A 326 0.37 18.60 20.35
N PRO A 327 0.94 19.00 21.50
CA PRO A 327 2.35 18.76 21.80
C PRO A 327 2.66 17.26 21.78
N ASP A 328 3.82 16.87 21.28
CA ASP A 328 4.25 15.47 21.28
C ASP A 328 4.64 15.07 22.72
N PRO A 329 4.04 14.02 23.32
CA PRO A 329 4.42 13.53 24.65
C PRO A 329 5.91 13.18 24.78
N LYS A 330 6.63 12.96 23.66
CA LYS A 330 8.06 12.64 23.61
C LYS A 330 8.97 13.85 23.44
N GLY A 331 8.45 15.08 23.50
CA GLY A 331 9.24 16.31 23.49
C GLY A 331 9.90 16.65 22.15
N LYS A 332 9.41 16.10 21.04
CA LYS A 332 9.82 16.47 19.68
C LYS A 332 8.77 17.40 19.06
N ASP A 333 8.57 18.56 19.66
CA ASP A 333 7.60 19.54 19.15
C ASP A 333 8.08 20.09 17.80
N LYS A 334 7.49 19.56 16.73
CA LYS A 334 7.53 20.15 15.39
C LYS A 334 6.22 20.88 15.16
N ASP A 335 6.29 22.02 14.47
CA ASP A 335 5.10 22.72 14.01
C ASP A 335 4.25 21.76 13.16
N PRO A 336 2.99 21.45 13.57
CA PRO A 336 2.11 20.57 12.80
C PRO A 336 1.92 21.04 11.35
N GLU A 337 2.05 22.35 11.10
CA GLU A 337 1.87 22.94 9.78
C GLU A 337 3.09 22.79 8.86
N ASP A 338 4.23 22.31 9.37
CA ASP A 338 5.35 21.87 8.53
C ASP A 338 5.03 20.60 7.72
N ALA A 339 3.93 19.91 8.07
CA ALA A 339 3.44 18.76 7.32
C ALA A 339 3.13 19.13 5.85
N THR A 340 3.50 18.24 4.92
CA THR A 340 3.10 18.36 3.52
C THR A 340 1.59 18.26 3.40
N PHE A 341 0.94 19.27 2.83
CA PHE A 341 -0.46 19.20 2.43
C PHE A 341 -0.61 18.39 1.13
N PHE A 342 0.15 18.75 0.10
CA PHE A 342 0.16 18.04 -1.19
C PHE A 342 1.46 18.23 -1.97
N GLU A 343 1.78 17.26 -2.84
CA GLU A 343 2.95 17.23 -3.73
C GLU A 343 2.49 16.61 -5.07
N ALA A 344 2.58 17.37 -6.17
CA ALA A 344 2.36 16.87 -7.53
C ALA A 344 3.63 16.17 -8.03
N LYS A 345 3.92 15.01 -7.43
CA LYS A 345 5.20 14.30 -7.58
C LYS A 345 5.51 13.98 -9.05
N ALA A 346 4.55 13.41 -9.79
CA ALA A 346 4.79 13.00 -11.16
C ALA A 346 5.00 14.22 -12.07
N PHE A 347 4.18 15.27 -11.89
CA PHE A 347 4.36 16.55 -12.57
C PHE A 347 5.78 17.12 -12.39
N HIS A 348 6.28 17.20 -11.15
CA HIS A 348 7.63 17.72 -10.89
C HIS A 348 8.74 16.77 -11.31
N THR A 349 8.50 15.45 -11.30
CA THR A 349 9.41 14.46 -11.89
C THR A 349 9.57 14.70 -13.39
N PHE A 350 8.47 14.90 -14.13
CA PHE A 350 8.54 15.25 -15.56
C PHE A 350 9.26 16.57 -15.78
N ARG A 351 8.90 17.62 -15.02
CA ARG A 351 9.59 18.91 -15.09
C ARG A 351 11.10 18.76 -14.98
N LYS A 352 11.55 18.05 -13.95
CA LYS A 352 12.98 17.83 -13.70
C LYS A 352 13.64 17.03 -14.82
N ALA A 353 12.98 16.00 -15.34
CA ALA A 353 13.50 15.20 -16.44
C ALA A 353 13.71 16.03 -17.71
N TYR A 354 12.72 16.87 -18.07
CA TYR A 354 12.82 17.81 -19.20
C TYR A 354 13.93 18.83 -18.98
N GLU A 355 13.93 19.51 -17.82
CA GLU A 355 14.92 20.54 -17.49
C GLU A 355 16.35 19.98 -17.50
N SER A 356 16.55 18.75 -16.99
CA SER A 356 17.86 18.07 -16.98
C SER A 356 18.32 17.65 -18.37
N ALA A 357 17.38 17.46 -19.31
CA ALA A 357 17.66 17.20 -20.72
C ALA A 357 17.77 18.49 -21.57
N GLY A 358 17.66 19.68 -20.96
CA GLY A 358 17.70 20.96 -21.66
C GLY A 358 16.40 21.36 -22.37
N LEU A 359 15.30 20.65 -22.13
CA LEU A 359 14.00 20.78 -22.84
C LEU A 359 13.03 21.73 -22.12
N LYS A 360 13.48 22.94 -21.77
CA LYS A 360 12.68 23.89 -20.99
C LYS A 360 11.47 24.43 -21.75
N SER A 361 11.62 24.69 -23.06
CA SER A 361 10.55 25.23 -23.90
C SER A 361 9.45 24.19 -24.15
N GLU A 362 9.85 22.95 -24.37
CA GLU A 362 8.97 21.79 -24.51
C GLU A 362 8.22 21.54 -23.20
N TRP A 363 8.89 21.69 -22.05
CA TRP A 363 8.22 21.60 -20.76
C TRP A 363 7.15 22.67 -20.60
N GLN A 364 7.42 23.93 -20.96
CA GLN A 364 6.41 25.01 -20.87
C GLN A 364 5.16 24.70 -21.71
N ARG A 365 5.34 24.13 -22.89
CA ARG A 365 4.25 23.66 -23.76
C ARG A 365 3.51 22.46 -23.16
N ASP A 366 4.24 21.44 -22.73
CA ASP A 366 3.64 20.17 -22.28
C ASP A 366 3.02 20.27 -20.88
N ALA A 367 3.51 21.18 -20.03
CA ALA A 367 3.00 21.42 -18.68
C ALA A 367 1.52 21.87 -18.65
N ILE A 368 1.03 22.49 -19.72
CA ILE A 368 -0.37 22.92 -19.88
C ILE A 368 -1.22 21.90 -20.67
N ASP A 369 -0.61 20.87 -21.25
CA ASP A 369 -1.31 19.81 -21.97
C ASP A 369 -1.44 18.55 -21.10
N ALA A 370 -2.56 18.47 -20.39
CA ALA A 370 -2.90 17.31 -19.58
C ALA A 370 -2.92 15.99 -20.38
N GLY A 371 -3.26 16.02 -21.67
CA GLY A 371 -3.26 14.83 -22.52
C GLY A 371 -1.87 14.26 -22.72
N ARG A 372 -0.90 15.13 -23.02
CA ARG A 372 0.51 14.73 -23.17
C ARG A 372 1.10 14.19 -21.88
N LEU A 373 0.92 14.90 -20.76
CA LEU A 373 1.42 14.43 -19.45
C LEU A 373 0.80 13.08 -19.03
N ASP A 374 -0.50 12.90 -19.29
CA ASP A 374 -1.19 11.64 -19.03
C ASP A 374 -0.68 10.50 -19.92
N ALA A 375 -0.33 10.78 -21.18
CA ALA A 375 0.27 9.80 -22.09
C ALA A 375 1.66 9.37 -21.60
N LEU A 376 2.50 10.33 -21.17
CA LEU A 376 3.80 10.02 -20.56
C LEU A 376 3.60 9.14 -19.32
N ALA A 377 2.75 9.55 -18.38
CA ALA A 377 2.47 8.78 -17.17
C ALA A 377 1.94 7.38 -17.48
N TYR A 378 1.05 7.26 -18.47
CA TYR A 378 0.53 5.97 -18.93
C TYR A 378 1.63 5.07 -19.46
N ALA A 379 2.49 5.58 -20.35
CA ALA A 379 3.55 4.78 -20.93
C ALA A 379 4.51 4.26 -19.86
N LEU A 380 4.96 5.14 -18.96
CA LEU A 380 5.92 4.78 -17.93
C LEU A 380 5.30 3.92 -16.80
N THR A 381 3.98 3.88 -16.66
CA THR A 381 3.29 2.95 -15.74
C THR A 381 2.98 1.59 -16.39
N VAL A 382 2.57 1.57 -17.66
CA VAL A 382 2.05 0.36 -18.33
C VAL A 382 3.15 -0.43 -19.05
N PHE A 383 4.10 0.25 -19.69
CA PHE A 383 5.19 -0.38 -20.40
C PHE A 383 6.43 -0.45 -19.50
N LYS A 384 6.90 -1.68 -19.28
CA LYS A 384 8.05 -2.01 -18.40
C LYS A 384 9.30 -2.40 -19.20
N ASP A 385 9.23 -2.20 -20.51
CA ASP A 385 10.34 -2.31 -21.44
C ASP A 385 10.48 -0.97 -22.19
N ASP A 386 11.71 -0.49 -22.31
CA ASP A 386 11.97 0.83 -22.89
C ASP A 386 11.66 0.83 -24.40
N ALA A 387 11.80 -0.30 -25.11
CA ALA A 387 11.48 -0.37 -26.54
C ALA A 387 9.96 -0.27 -26.78
N GLU A 388 9.16 -0.96 -25.96
CA GLU A 388 7.70 -0.85 -25.99
C GLU A 388 7.24 0.58 -25.63
N SER A 389 7.86 1.18 -24.61
CA SER A 389 7.57 2.55 -24.21
C SER A 389 7.85 3.55 -25.34
N ARG A 390 9.02 3.45 -25.99
CA ARG A 390 9.39 4.28 -27.15
C ARG A 390 8.37 4.14 -28.26
N GLN A 391 8.10 2.92 -28.69
CA GLN A 391 7.18 2.65 -29.79
C GLN A 391 5.79 3.24 -29.53
N TRP A 392 5.27 3.05 -28.31
CA TRP A 392 3.96 3.56 -27.96
C TRP A 392 3.93 5.09 -27.88
N LEU A 393 4.93 5.72 -27.25
CA LEU A 393 5.00 7.18 -27.12
C LEU A 393 5.18 7.88 -28.47
N THR A 394 6.00 7.34 -29.36
CA THR A 394 6.14 7.85 -30.73
C THR A 394 4.79 7.80 -31.46
N ALA A 395 4.03 6.72 -31.29
CA ALA A 395 2.69 6.59 -31.87
C ALA A 395 1.66 7.59 -31.27
N GLN A 396 1.92 8.15 -30.08
CA GLN A 396 1.13 9.23 -29.50
C GLN A 396 1.61 10.63 -29.94
N GLY A 397 2.60 10.73 -30.84
CA GLY A 397 3.14 12.02 -31.30
C GLY A 397 4.07 12.70 -30.28
N ILE A 398 4.68 11.94 -29.37
CA ILE A 398 5.72 12.46 -28.47
C ILE A 398 7.08 12.40 -29.18
N GLU A 399 7.82 13.49 -29.12
CA GLU A 399 9.10 13.67 -29.79
C GLU A 399 10.22 12.86 -29.11
N ALA A 400 11.15 12.31 -29.91
CA ALA A 400 12.22 11.45 -29.41
C ALA A 400 13.08 12.08 -28.27
N PRO A 401 13.46 13.37 -28.31
CA PRO A 401 14.20 14.00 -27.21
C PRO A 401 13.45 13.95 -25.87
N ILE A 402 12.13 14.16 -25.92
CA ILE A 402 11.27 14.08 -24.73
C ILE A 402 11.18 12.64 -24.24
N ILE A 403 10.99 11.68 -25.15
CA ILE A 403 10.94 10.26 -24.81
C ILE A 403 12.21 9.86 -24.05
N GLU A 404 13.39 10.15 -24.61
CA GLU A 404 14.66 9.80 -23.95
C GLU A 404 14.85 10.51 -22.59
N ALA A 405 14.38 11.75 -22.46
CA ALA A 405 14.42 12.47 -21.19
C ALA A 405 13.62 11.76 -20.08
N VAL A 406 12.44 11.24 -20.40
CA VAL A 406 11.52 10.65 -19.40
C VAL A 406 11.68 9.15 -19.21
N LEU A 407 12.34 8.43 -20.12
CA LEU A 407 12.54 6.97 -20.00
C LEU A 407 13.32 6.57 -18.74
N GLY A 408 14.10 7.50 -18.19
CA GLY A 408 14.78 7.36 -16.91
C GLY A 408 13.84 7.24 -15.70
N GLU A 409 12.56 7.62 -15.85
CA GLU A 409 11.56 7.59 -14.80
C GLU A 409 10.69 6.34 -14.89
N SER A 410 10.10 5.89 -13.77
CA SER A 410 9.10 4.82 -13.78
C SER A 410 8.04 5.07 -12.73
N PHE A 411 6.80 4.78 -13.08
CA PHE A 411 5.67 4.95 -12.19
C PHE A 411 4.94 3.64 -11.96
N ASP A 412 4.15 3.64 -10.89
CA ASP A 412 3.29 2.54 -10.50
C ASP A 412 1.91 3.05 -10.08
N GLN A 413 1.06 2.10 -9.69
CA GLN A 413 -0.28 2.35 -9.17
C GLN A 413 -1.28 2.97 -10.16
N PHE A 414 -2.54 2.68 -9.87
CA PHE A 414 -3.67 3.17 -10.62
C PHE A 414 -4.73 3.64 -9.63
N ILE A 415 -5.44 4.73 -9.95
CA ILE A 415 -6.58 5.19 -9.15
C ILE A 415 -7.86 4.49 -9.61
N HIS A 416 -8.96 4.58 -8.86
CA HIS A 416 -10.19 3.83 -9.18
C HIS A 416 -10.97 4.36 -10.39
N LEU A 417 -10.59 5.51 -10.94
CA LEU A 417 -11.24 6.16 -12.08
C LEU A 417 -10.39 6.03 -13.35
N SER A 418 -11.03 5.97 -14.52
CA SER A 418 -10.37 6.04 -15.82
C SER A 418 -10.05 7.48 -16.20
N GLN A 419 -9.19 7.68 -17.21
CA GLN A 419 -8.93 9.00 -17.77
C GLN A 419 -10.21 9.67 -18.31
N LYS A 420 -11.09 8.86 -18.91
CA LYS A 420 -12.40 9.31 -19.40
C LYS A 420 -13.27 9.88 -18.27
N ALA A 421 -13.42 9.14 -17.17
CA ALA A 421 -14.20 9.60 -16.02
C ALA A 421 -13.57 10.84 -15.35
N LEU A 422 -12.24 10.88 -15.21
CA LEU A 422 -11.54 12.04 -14.67
C LEU A 422 -11.76 13.28 -15.52
N LYS A 423 -11.67 13.16 -16.85
CA LYS A 423 -11.92 14.26 -17.78
C LYS A 423 -13.33 14.86 -17.62
N ALA A 424 -14.33 14.04 -17.31
CA ALA A 424 -15.69 14.50 -17.06
C ALA A 424 -15.89 15.13 -15.67
N ILE A 425 -15.23 14.59 -14.63
CA ILE A 425 -15.45 15.00 -13.22
C ILE A 425 -14.64 16.25 -12.84
N LEU A 426 -13.41 16.39 -13.34
CA LEU A 426 -12.47 17.43 -12.92
C LEU A 426 -12.99 18.86 -13.07
N PRO A 427 -13.64 19.27 -14.18
CA PRO A 427 -14.13 20.64 -14.34
C PRO A 427 -15.05 21.08 -13.19
N HIS A 428 -15.97 20.20 -12.77
CA HIS A 428 -16.87 20.48 -11.65
C HIS A 428 -16.15 20.55 -10.30
N MET A 429 -15.11 19.74 -10.09
CA MET A 429 -14.28 19.84 -8.89
C MET A 429 -13.46 21.13 -8.85
N GLU A 430 -13.01 21.64 -10.01
CA GLU A 430 -12.30 22.91 -10.11
C GLU A 430 -13.22 24.08 -9.73
N GLU A 431 -14.51 24.02 -10.10
CA GLU A 431 -15.55 24.97 -9.65
C GLU A 431 -15.80 24.94 -8.14
N GLY A 432 -15.42 23.86 -7.45
CA GLY A 432 -15.53 23.74 -5.98
C GLY A 432 -16.52 22.71 -5.49
N GLN A 433 -17.16 21.98 -6.40
CA GLN A 433 -18.02 20.87 -6.03
C GLN A 433 -17.19 19.79 -5.32
N ARG A 434 -17.79 19.17 -4.30
CA ARG A 434 -17.20 17.96 -3.72
C ARG A 434 -17.25 16.82 -4.74
N TYR A 435 -16.48 15.75 -4.50
CA TYR A 435 -16.44 14.61 -5.41
C TYR A 435 -17.83 13.99 -5.68
N ASP A 436 -18.68 13.88 -4.66
CA ASP A 436 -20.04 13.35 -4.77
C ASP A 436 -20.94 14.20 -5.67
N GLU A 437 -20.82 15.52 -5.56
CA GLU A 437 -21.54 16.52 -6.36
C GLU A 437 -21.00 16.55 -7.79
N ALA A 438 -19.67 16.62 -7.95
CA ALA A 438 -19.01 16.63 -9.25
C ALA A 438 -19.26 15.37 -10.06
N ALA A 439 -19.28 14.19 -9.41
CA ALA A 439 -19.65 12.94 -10.05
C ALA A 439 -21.09 12.99 -10.56
N LYS A 440 -22.03 13.51 -9.76
CA LYS A 440 -23.43 13.67 -10.15
C LYS A 440 -23.59 14.64 -11.32
N SER A 441 -22.91 15.78 -11.28
CA SER A 441 -22.88 16.77 -12.36
C SER A 441 -22.30 16.21 -13.67
N ALA A 442 -21.31 15.31 -13.56
CA ALA A 442 -20.74 14.57 -14.68
C ALA A 442 -21.62 13.40 -15.18
N GLY A 443 -22.83 13.20 -14.61
CA GLY A 443 -23.74 12.13 -15.00
C GLY A 443 -23.48 10.76 -14.34
N TYR A 444 -22.67 10.72 -13.28
CA TYR A 444 -22.34 9.49 -12.54
C TYR A 444 -23.02 9.43 -11.17
N HIS A 445 -23.34 8.22 -10.71
CA HIS A 445 -23.86 7.99 -9.36
C HIS A 445 -22.77 7.44 -8.43
N HIS A 446 -22.19 8.31 -7.60
CA HIS A 446 -21.07 7.94 -6.72
C HIS A 446 -21.43 6.85 -5.68
N SER A 447 -22.66 6.86 -5.16
CA SER A 447 -23.10 5.99 -4.05
C SER A 447 -23.67 4.65 -4.52
N GLN A 448 -24.10 4.55 -5.79
CA GLN A 448 -24.70 3.35 -6.37
C GLN A 448 -24.16 3.12 -7.79
N PRO A 449 -22.86 2.86 -7.96
CA PRO A 449 -22.27 2.64 -9.28
C PRO A 449 -22.80 1.36 -9.96
N ASP A 450 -23.41 0.44 -9.21
CA ASP A 450 -23.86 -0.88 -9.66
C ASP A 450 -25.37 -1.13 -9.38
N ALA A 451 -26.23 -0.09 -9.50
CA ALA A 451 -27.67 -0.15 -9.16
C ALA A 451 -28.50 -1.24 -9.91
N ALA A 452 -27.92 -1.91 -10.90
CA ALA A 452 -28.61 -2.88 -11.77
C ALA A 452 -28.44 -4.37 -11.34
N ILE A 453 -28.22 -4.69 -10.06
CA ILE A 453 -28.14 -6.09 -9.62
C ILE A 453 -29.55 -6.64 -9.38
N SER A 454 -29.98 -7.60 -10.21
CA SER A 454 -31.21 -8.37 -9.98
C SER A 454 -31.11 -9.17 -8.68
N LYS A 455 -32.12 -9.07 -7.81
CA LYS A 455 -32.19 -9.88 -6.58
C LYS A 455 -32.32 -11.37 -6.95
N GLN A 456 -31.54 -12.22 -6.28
CA GLN A 456 -31.57 -13.68 -6.44
C GLN A 456 -31.93 -14.33 -5.10
N THR A 457 -32.60 -15.48 -5.14
CA THR A 457 -32.98 -16.23 -3.94
C THR A 457 -31.76 -16.75 -3.16
N CYS A 458 -30.74 -17.22 -3.88
CA CYS A 458 -29.49 -17.68 -3.29
C CYS A 458 -28.36 -16.70 -3.58
N LEU A 459 -27.41 -16.60 -2.66
CA LEU A 459 -26.23 -15.75 -2.84
C LEU A 459 -25.34 -16.29 -3.97
N PRO A 460 -24.92 -15.45 -4.94
CA PRO A 460 -23.96 -15.82 -5.97
C PRO A 460 -22.56 -16.04 -5.35
N PRO A 461 -21.66 -16.76 -6.03
CA PRO A 461 -20.27 -16.88 -5.59
C PRO A 461 -19.64 -15.49 -5.46
N PRO A 462 -18.78 -15.23 -4.44
CA PRO A 462 -18.06 -13.97 -4.36
C PRO A 462 -17.18 -13.79 -5.60
N ASP A 463 -17.09 -12.56 -6.09
CA ASP A 463 -16.24 -12.25 -7.24
C ASP A 463 -14.75 -12.29 -6.85
N LYS A 464 -13.98 -13.10 -7.57
CA LYS A 464 -12.53 -13.26 -7.37
C LYS A 464 -11.74 -12.04 -7.84
N ASP A 465 -12.28 -11.29 -8.80
CA ASP A 465 -11.60 -10.12 -9.35
C ASP A 465 -11.66 -8.94 -8.38
N THR A 466 -12.80 -8.82 -7.68
CA THR A 466 -13.01 -7.87 -6.58
C THR A 466 -12.33 -8.30 -5.28
N ILE A 467 -12.47 -9.57 -4.86
CA ILE A 467 -11.94 -10.08 -3.57
C ILE A 467 -10.67 -10.90 -3.81
N ARG A 468 -9.52 -10.21 -3.83
CA ARG A 468 -8.20 -10.84 -4.07
C ARG A 468 -7.57 -11.47 -2.84
N ASN A 469 -7.99 -11.09 -1.63
CA ASN A 469 -7.47 -11.68 -0.40
C ASN A 469 -8.05 -13.11 -0.23
N PRO A 470 -7.22 -14.17 -0.28
CA PRO A 470 -7.69 -15.55 -0.23
C PRO A 470 -8.34 -15.93 1.11
N VAL A 471 -7.95 -15.28 2.22
CA VAL A 471 -8.56 -15.50 3.54
C VAL A 471 -9.99 -14.96 3.56
N VAL A 472 -10.16 -13.70 3.14
CA VAL A 472 -11.47 -13.04 3.01
C VAL A 472 -12.37 -13.82 2.04
N TYR A 473 -11.84 -14.16 0.86
CA TYR A 473 -12.58 -14.92 -0.14
C TYR A 473 -13.08 -16.26 0.40
N ARG A 474 -12.21 -17.00 1.11
CA ARG A 474 -12.58 -18.29 1.72
C ARG A 474 -13.68 -18.10 2.76
N ALA A 475 -13.54 -17.13 3.66
CA ALA A 475 -14.53 -16.85 4.70
C ALA A 475 -15.90 -16.49 4.10
N LEU A 476 -15.94 -15.53 3.16
CA LEU A 476 -17.17 -15.14 2.48
C LEU A 476 -17.79 -16.29 1.69
N ASN A 477 -16.99 -17.13 1.03
CA ASN A 477 -17.53 -18.27 0.30
C ASN A 477 -18.05 -19.39 1.23
N GLN A 478 -17.50 -19.55 2.44
CA GLN A 478 -18.04 -20.48 3.44
C GLN A 478 -19.32 -19.93 4.07
N ALA A 479 -19.36 -18.65 4.41
CA ALA A 479 -20.57 -17.97 4.85
C ALA A 479 -21.68 -18.07 3.80
N ARG A 480 -21.37 -17.80 2.52
CA ARG A 480 -22.30 -18.02 1.40
C ARG A 480 -22.87 -19.44 1.37
N LYS A 481 -22.02 -20.46 1.51
CA LYS A 481 -22.47 -21.86 1.50
C LYS A 481 -23.42 -22.16 2.65
N LEU A 482 -23.12 -21.62 3.84
CA LEU A 482 -23.98 -21.74 5.02
C LEU A 482 -25.33 -21.05 4.79
N VAL A 483 -25.31 -19.78 4.35
CA VAL A 483 -26.54 -19.02 4.03
C VAL A 483 -27.37 -19.75 2.97
N ASN A 484 -26.77 -20.21 1.87
CA ASN A 484 -27.51 -20.93 0.84
C ASN A 484 -28.05 -22.27 1.31
N ALA A 485 -27.42 -22.92 2.29
CA ALA A 485 -27.98 -24.13 2.91
C ALA A 485 -29.20 -23.80 3.78
N ILE A 486 -29.08 -22.76 4.61
CA ILE A 486 -30.18 -22.22 5.43
C ILE A 486 -31.37 -21.81 4.56
N VAL A 487 -31.13 -21.07 3.47
CA VAL A 487 -32.19 -20.63 2.55
C VAL A 487 -32.90 -21.81 1.88
N ARG A 488 -32.17 -22.90 1.56
CA ARG A 488 -32.79 -24.12 0.99
C ARG A 488 -33.66 -24.86 2.00
N GLU A 489 -33.30 -24.82 3.26
CA GLU A 489 -33.99 -25.55 4.33
C GLU A 489 -35.19 -24.77 4.88
N TYR A 490 -35.00 -23.49 5.20
CA TYR A 490 -35.98 -22.64 5.90
C TYR A 490 -36.69 -21.63 4.99
N GLY A 491 -36.22 -21.43 3.76
CA GLY A 491 -36.66 -20.35 2.86
C GLY A 491 -35.84 -19.06 3.06
N PRO A 492 -36.09 -18.02 2.25
CA PRO A 492 -35.35 -16.76 2.34
C PRO A 492 -35.63 -16.03 3.67
N PRO A 493 -34.60 -15.44 4.32
CA PRO A 493 -34.79 -14.67 5.55
C PRO A 493 -35.52 -13.35 5.28
N ALA A 494 -36.23 -12.84 6.29
CA ALA A 494 -36.86 -11.52 6.25
C ALA A 494 -35.83 -10.38 6.44
N ALA A 495 -34.81 -10.63 7.28
CA ALA A 495 -33.71 -9.71 7.53
C ALA A 495 -32.40 -10.47 7.77
N VAL A 496 -31.27 -9.83 7.49
CA VAL A 496 -29.94 -10.37 7.74
C VAL A 496 -29.12 -9.37 8.55
N HIS A 497 -28.66 -9.79 9.73
CA HIS A 497 -27.76 -9.02 10.58
C HIS A 497 -26.36 -9.63 10.46
N ILE A 498 -25.36 -8.82 10.14
CA ILE A 498 -24.01 -9.31 9.87
C ILE A 498 -23.03 -8.63 10.82
N GLU A 499 -22.30 -9.44 11.56
CA GLU A 499 -21.09 -9.06 12.27
C GLU A 499 -19.88 -9.59 11.49
N LEU A 500 -19.00 -8.68 11.08
CA LEU A 500 -17.73 -9.04 10.45
C LEU A 500 -16.62 -8.87 11.48
N ALA A 501 -15.78 -9.90 11.64
CA ALA A 501 -14.61 -9.78 12.48
C ALA A 501 -13.70 -8.66 11.96
N ARG A 502 -13.32 -7.72 12.84
CA ARG A 502 -12.45 -6.57 12.51
C ARG A 502 -11.11 -6.97 11.90
N ASP A 503 -10.67 -8.20 12.17
CA ASP A 503 -9.40 -8.76 11.71
C ASP A 503 -9.49 -9.44 10.34
N LEU A 504 -10.70 -9.66 9.81
CA LEU A 504 -10.92 -10.41 8.57
C LEU A 504 -10.23 -9.75 7.37
N SER A 505 -10.27 -8.42 7.29
CA SER A 505 -9.65 -7.62 6.22
C SER A 505 -8.19 -7.27 6.48
N LYS A 506 -7.67 -7.50 7.69
CA LYS A 506 -6.36 -7.00 8.13
C LYS A 506 -5.21 -7.93 7.71
N PRO A 507 -4.08 -7.38 7.23
CA PRO A 507 -2.87 -8.15 6.98
C PRO A 507 -2.33 -8.83 8.24
N PHE A 508 -1.56 -9.91 8.07
CA PHE A 508 -0.98 -10.66 9.19
C PHE A 508 -0.17 -9.78 10.15
N ASP A 509 0.67 -8.87 9.64
CA ASP A 509 1.50 -7.97 10.45
C ASP A 509 0.65 -6.98 11.27
N GLU A 510 -0.46 -6.49 10.70
CA GLU A 510 -1.38 -5.63 11.43
C GLU A 510 -2.09 -6.42 12.54
N ARG A 511 -2.48 -7.68 12.30
CA ARG A 511 -3.05 -8.55 13.34
C ARG A 511 -2.05 -8.82 14.47
N ARG A 512 -0.79 -9.11 14.14
CA ARG A 512 0.30 -9.26 15.13
C ARG A 512 0.50 -7.99 15.95
N ARG A 513 0.45 -6.83 15.29
CA ARG A 513 0.52 -5.54 15.96
C ARG A 513 -0.66 -5.36 16.91
N ILE A 514 -1.89 -5.67 16.49
CA ILE A 514 -3.07 -5.59 17.35
C ILE A 514 -2.95 -6.54 18.54
N GLU A 515 -2.49 -7.77 18.33
CA GLU A 515 -2.26 -8.74 19.40
C GLU A 515 -1.21 -8.23 20.39
N ARG A 516 -0.12 -7.63 19.89
CA ARG A 516 0.90 -6.99 20.74
C ARG A 516 0.32 -5.79 21.49
N ASP A 517 -0.36 -4.89 20.81
CA ASP A 517 -0.97 -3.69 21.41
C ASP A 517 -2.05 -4.12 22.45
N GLN A 518 -2.75 -5.24 22.25
CA GLN A 518 -3.65 -5.85 23.24
C GLN A 518 -2.90 -6.40 24.45
N LYS A 519 -1.76 -7.08 24.25
CA LYS A 519 -0.90 -7.55 25.35
C LYS A 519 -0.29 -6.39 26.15
N GLU A 520 0.16 -5.34 25.46
CA GLU A 520 0.63 -4.11 26.08
C GLU A 520 -0.49 -3.46 26.90
N TYR A 521 -1.70 -3.35 26.33
CA TYR A 521 -2.87 -2.85 27.06
C TYR A 521 -3.24 -3.70 28.27
N GLN A 522 -3.14 -5.03 28.17
CA GLN A 522 -3.36 -5.94 29.28
C GLN A 522 -2.31 -5.72 30.39
N ALA A 523 -1.03 -5.55 30.03
CA ALA A 523 0.03 -5.23 30.98
C ALA A 523 -0.17 -3.85 31.63
N GLU A 524 -0.62 -2.84 30.87
CA GLU A 524 -1.00 -1.53 31.42
C GLU A 524 -2.16 -1.66 32.41
N LYS A 525 -3.17 -2.48 32.08
CA LYS A 525 -4.32 -2.75 32.96
C LYS A 525 -3.89 -3.44 34.25
N GLU A 526 -2.99 -4.41 34.18
CA GLU A 526 -2.41 -5.10 35.34
C GLU A 526 -1.58 -4.15 36.21
N LYS A 527 -0.79 -3.25 35.59
CA LYS A 527 -0.07 -2.19 36.32
C LYS A 527 -1.04 -1.24 37.03
N ALA A 528 -2.11 -0.83 36.36
CA ALA A 528 -3.15 0.01 36.95
C ALA A 528 -3.86 -0.71 38.12
N ALA A 529 -4.10 -2.01 38.01
CA ALA A 529 -4.64 -2.81 39.11
C ALA A 529 -3.70 -2.87 40.31
N LYS A 530 -2.39 -3.07 40.09
CA LYS A 530 -1.39 -3.03 41.17
C LYS A 530 -1.32 -1.67 41.86
N GLN A 531 -1.40 -0.60 41.08
CA GLN A 531 -1.44 0.76 41.64
C GLN A 531 -2.71 0.98 42.47
N PHE A 532 -3.87 0.54 41.98
CA PHE A 532 -5.12 0.58 42.73
C PHE A 532 -5.02 -0.16 44.07
N ILE A 533 -4.39 -1.35 44.09
CA ILE A 533 -4.18 -2.11 45.33
C ILE A 533 -3.28 -1.35 46.30
N GLY A 534 -2.23 -0.68 45.81
CA GLY A 534 -1.36 0.16 46.64
C GLY A 534 -2.09 1.36 47.23
N ASP A 535 -2.92 2.03 46.45
CA ASP A 535 -3.62 3.26 46.85
C ASP A 535 -4.86 2.98 47.73
N VAL A 536 -5.58 1.88 47.48
CA VAL A 536 -6.89 1.58 48.09
C VAL A 536 -6.82 0.38 49.05
N GLY A 537 -5.76 -0.43 49.02
CA GLY A 537 -5.57 -1.57 49.92
C GLY A 537 -6.37 -2.83 49.59
N ARG A 538 -7.00 -2.91 48.39
CA ARG A 538 -7.77 -4.07 47.94
C ARG A 538 -7.78 -4.22 46.42
N GLU A 539 -8.18 -5.40 45.94
CA GLU A 539 -8.41 -5.66 44.51
C GLU A 539 -9.55 -4.79 43.94
N PRO A 540 -9.43 -4.27 42.70
CA PRO A 540 -10.46 -3.50 42.02
C PRO A 540 -11.63 -4.38 41.52
N LYS A 541 -12.86 -3.89 41.66
CA LYS A 541 -14.09 -4.52 41.14
C LYS A 541 -14.56 -3.85 39.84
N ARG A 542 -15.18 -4.62 38.93
CA ARG A 542 -15.82 -4.18 37.66
C ARG A 542 -15.18 -2.93 37.01
N ASP A 543 -15.75 -1.76 37.31
CA ASP A 543 -15.52 -0.48 36.63
C ASP A 543 -14.62 0.47 37.45
N GLU A 544 -14.06 0.01 38.57
CA GLU A 544 -13.23 0.85 39.44
C GLU A 544 -11.92 1.26 38.78
N LEU A 545 -11.31 0.38 37.97
CA LEU A 545 -10.14 0.75 37.15
C LEU A 545 -10.49 1.82 36.11
N LEU A 546 -11.70 1.75 35.55
CA LEU A 546 -12.20 2.76 34.63
C LEU A 546 -12.39 4.11 35.36
N LYS A 547 -13.03 4.09 36.54
CA LYS A 547 -13.20 5.29 37.39
C LYS A 547 -11.85 5.90 37.76
N MET A 548 -10.87 5.09 38.20
CA MET A 548 -9.53 5.56 38.55
C MET A 548 -8.81 6.19 37.34
N ARG A 549 -8.93 5.56 36.17
CA ARG A 549 -8.38 6.10 34.92
C ARG A 549 -9.00 7.45 34.56
N LEU A 550 -10.32 7.57 34.65
CA LEU A 550 -11.04 8.82 34.38
C LEU A 550 -10.67 9.90 35.40
N TYR A 551 -10.56 9.55 36.68
CA TYR A 551 -10.14 10.46 37.75
C TYR A 551 -8.79 11.11 37.46
N HIS A 552 -7.77 10.32 37.10
CA HIS A 552 -6.46 10.86 36.73
C HIS A 552 -6.49 11.66 35.41
N GLU A 553 -7.23 11.20 34.39
CA GLU A 553 -7.40 11.94 33.14
C GLU A 553 -8.04 13.32 33.36
N GLN A 554 -8.91 13.44 34.34
CA GLN A 554 -9.63 14.66 34.68
C GLN A 554 -8.88 15.57 35.66
N GLY A 555 -7.64 15.24 36.04
CA GLY A 555 -6.90 16.02 37.04
C GLY A 555 -7.56 16.01 38.41
N SER A 556 -8.18 14.88 38.79
CA SER A 556 -8.83 14.66 40.09
C SER A 556 -10.03 15.56 40.38
N GLN A 557 -10.65 16.13 39.34
CA GLN A 557 -11.81 17.02 39.46
C GLN A 557 -13.04 16.45 38.75
N CYS A 558 -14.20 16.75 39.30
CA CYS A 558 -15.48 16.50 38.64
C CYS A 558 -15.65 17.52 37.50
N PRO A 559 -15.84 17.10 36.25
CA PRO A 559 -15.92 18.02 35.11
C PRO A 559 -17.14 18.94 35.20
N TYR A 560 -18.20 18.56 35.94
CA TYR A 560 -19.46 19.29 35.92
C TYR A 560 -19.60 20.36 36.99
N CYS A 561 -19.08 20.12 38.19
CA CYS A 561 -19.05 21.12 39.26
C CYS A 561 -17.65 21.72 39.49
N GLN A 562 -16.61 21.09 38.93
CA GLN A 562 -15.19 21.46 39.08
C GLN A 562 -14.65 21.38 40.51
N SER A 563 -15.42 20.77 41.42
CA SER A 563 -14.94 20.39 42.75
C SER A 563 -14.01 19.18 42.66
N ALA A 564 -13.05 19.11 43.58
CA ALA A 564 -12.19 17.95 43.74
C ALA A 564 -13.02 16.68 44.02
N LEU A 565 -12.60 15.57 43.42
CA LEU A 565 -13.13 14.24 43.72
C LEU A 565 -12.29 13.63 44.84
N ASP A 566 -12.95 13.20 45.91
CA ASP A 566 -12.29 12.46 46.98
C ASP A 566 -12.08 11.00 46.55
N ILE A 567 -10.81 10.59 46.45
CA ILE A 567 -10.42 9.25 46.00
C ILE A 567 -10.90 8.15 46.96
N ASN A 568 -10.91 8.41 48.27
CA ASN A 568 -11.30 7.41 49.27
C ASN A 568 -12.80 7.15 49.21
N ARG A 569 -13.59 8.22 49.10
CA ARG A 569 -15.05 8.12 48.97
C ARG A 569 -15.51 7.56 47.63
N MET A 570 -14.74 7.77 46.56
CA MET A 570 -15.09 7.30 45.22
C MET A 570 -15.15 5.76 45.11
N PHE A 571 -14.46 5.04 45.99
CA PHE A 571 -14.38 3.58 46.01
C PHE A 571 -15.02 2.94 47.26
N ASP A 572 -15.67 3.73 48.10
CA ASP A 572 -16.49 3.24 49.20
C ASP A 572 -17.78 2.63 48.63
N GLN A 573 -18.09 1.40 49.03
CA GLN A 573 -19.30 0.69 48.55
C GLN A 573 -20.57 1.11 49.31
N SER A 574 -20.41 1.77 50.46
CA SER A 574 -21.52 2.29 51.26
C SER A 574 -21.98 3.70 50.84
N ASP A 575 -21.16 4.41 50.06
CA ASP A 575 -21.41 5.77 49.59
C ASP A 575 -21.37 5.84 48.04
N VAL A 576 -22.51 6.12 47.40
CA VAL A 576 -22.57 6.36 45.96
C VAL A 576 -22.13 7.80 45.67
N TYR A 577 -20.88 8.12 45.96
CA TYR A 577 -20.31 9.46 45.86
C TYR A 577 -20.12 9.92 44.41
N ALA A 578 -19.61 9.03 43.54
CA ALA A 578 -19.29 9.35 42.15
C ALA A 578 -19.65 8.23 41.17
N GLN A 579 -20.07 8.63 39.97
CA GLN A 579 -20.55 7.77 38.89
C GLN A 579 -19.80 8.07 37.58
N VAL A 580 -19.77 7.08 36.70
CA VAL A 580 -19.34 7.28 35.31
C VAL A 580 -20.55 7.71 34.51
N ASP A 581 -20.50 8.91 33.94
CA ASP A 581 -21.52 9.46 33.04
C ASP A 581 -21.06 9.36 31.58
N HIS A 582 -22.04 9.20 30.68
CA HIS A 582 -21.86 9.44 29.26
C HIS A 582 -22.15 10.91 28.96
N ALA A 583 -21.10 11.67 28.66
CA ALA A 583 -21.22 13.10 28.38
C ALA A 583 -22.27 13.36 27.29
N LEU A 584 -22.15 12.66 26.16
CA LEU A 584 -23.25 12.52 25.20
C LEU A 584 -24.12 11.33 25.62
N PRO A 585 -25.41 11.51 25.93
CA PRO A 585 -26.25 10.42 26.43
C PRO A 585 -26.25 9.20 25.52
N TYR A 586 -26.11 8.00 26.10
CA TYR A 586 -26.04 6.74 25.34
C TYR A 586 -27.32 6.50 24.51
N SER A 587 -28.49 6.80 25.07
CA SER A 587 -29.79 6.69 24.38
C SER A 587 -29.90 7.55 23.11
N ARG A 588 -29.09 8.61 23.00
CA ARG A 588 -29.07 9.53 21.85
C ARG A 588 -27.88 9.30 20.92
N SER A 589 -26.77 8.78 21.43
CA SER A 589 -25.50 8.66 20.69
C SER A 589 -25.09 7.24 20.33
N PHE A 590 -25.59 6.23 21.06
CA PHE A 590 -25.09 4.86 21.08
C PHE A 590 -23.55 4.76 21.29
N ASP A 591 -22.92 5.79 21.84
CA ASP A 591 -21.48 5.87 22.02
C ASP A 591 -21.08 5.46 23.44
N ASP A 592 -20.76 4.18 23.64
CA ASP A 592 -20.21 3.65 24.90
C ASP A 592 -18.67 3.74 24.98
N SER A 593 -18.03 4.48 24.06
CA SER A 593 -16.57 4.55 24.03
C SER A 593 -15.99 5.34 25.21
N MET A 594 -14.72 5.06 25.53
CA MET A 594 -13.96 5.77 26.57
C MET A 594 -13.92 7.30 26.36
N ASN A 595 -13.99 7.75 25.10
CA ASN A 595 -13.98 9.17 24.77
C ASN A 595 -15.31 9.87 25.12
N ASN A 596 -16.37 9.12 25.44
CA ASN A 596 -17.65 9.67 25.86
C ASN A 596 -17.89 9.55 27.37
N LYS A 597 -17.01 8.87 28.10
CA LYS A 597 -17.19 8.57 29.54
C LYS A 597 -16.44 9.59 30.41
N VAL A 598 -17.05 10.07 31.49
CA VAL A 598 -16.41 10.93 32.51
C VAL A 598 -16.83 10.49 33.91
N VAL A 599 -15.97 10.66 34.92
CA VAL A 599 -16.35 10.43 36.31
C VAL A 599 -16.79 11.73 36.96
N VAL A 600 -17.99 11.74 37.55
CA VAL A 600 -18.65 12.93 38.11
C VAL A 600 -19.27 12.59 39.46
N HIS A 601 -19.54 13.61 40.29
CA HIS A 601 -20.38 13.42 41.48
C HIS A 601 -21.76 12.91 41.06
N THR A 602 -22.34 12.00 41.85
CA THR A 602 -23.66 11.40 41.58
C THR A 602 -24.75 12.45 41.38
N LYS A 603 -24.76 13.49 42.21
CA LYS A 603 -25.70 14.62 42.07
C LYS A 603 -25.55 15.34 40.72
N CYS A 604 -24.32 15.60 40.28
CA CYS A 604 -24.07 16.26 39.00
C CYS A 604 -24.56 15.41 37.80
N ASN A 605 -24.43 14.08 37.91
CA ASN A 605 -24.94 13.16 36.89
C ASN A 605 -26.48 13.18 36.83
N GLN A 606 -27.13 13.11 37.99
CA GLN A 606 -28.58 13.17 38.12
C GLN A 606 -29.14 14.51 37.60
N ASP A 607 -28.50 15.62 37.97
CA ASP A 607 -28.87 16.96 37.52
C ASP A 607 -28.73 17.09 35.99
N LYS A 608 -27.68 16.51 35.39
CA LYS A 608 -27.50 16.51 33.93
C LYS A 608 -28.61 15.75 33.21
N GLY A 609 -28.91 14.53 33.65
CA GLY A 609 -29.91 13.67 33.02
C GLY A 609 -29.58 13.35 31.56
N ASN A 610 -30.61 13.30 30.69
CA ASN A 610 -30.47 12.96 29.26
C ASN A 610 -30.01 14.12 28.36
N ARG A 611 -29.29 15.09 28.93
CA ARG A 611 -28.77 16.27 28.24
C ARG A 611 -27.29 16.11 27.89
N THR A 612 -26.83 16.80 26.86
CA THR A 612 -25.38 16.99 26.60
C THR A 612 -24.78 18.01 27.57
N PRO A 613 -23.45 18.13 27.68
CA PRO A 613 -22.84 19.19 28.49
C PRO A 613 -23.23 20.59 27.97
N TYR A 614 -23.33 20.77 26.66
CA TYR A 614 -23.78 22.03 26.05
C TYR A 614 -25.20 22.41 26.51
N GLU A 615 -26.14 21.47 26.46
CA GLU A 615 -27.52 21.67 26.92
C GLU A 615 -27.60 21.85 28.45
N PHE A 616 -26.76 21.14 29.21
CA PHE A 616 -26.77 21.17 30.67
C PHE A 616 -26.20 22.47 31.24
N PHE A 617 -25.16 23.03 30.62
CA PHE A 617 -24.53 24.28 31.04
C PHE A 617 -25.11 25.52 30.38
N ASP A 618 -26.23 25.40 29.65
CA ASP A 618 -26.84 26.53 28.93
C ASP A 618 -25.84 27.22 27.98
N GLY A 619 -25.20 26.42 27.13
CA GLY A 619 -24.25 26.91 26.14
C GLY A 619 -24.89 27.72 25.01
N ALA A 620 -26.21 27.63 24.82
CA ALA A 620 -26.96 28.44 23.84
C ALA A 620 -26.91 29.93 24.17
N SER A 621 -26.91 30.25 25.47
CA SER A 621 -26.80 31.62 25.99
C SER A 621 -25.34 31.99 26.33
N ASP A 622 -24.37 31.16 25.94
CA ASP A 622 -22.95 31.24 26.33
C ASP A 622 -22.75 31.51 27.83
N SER A 623 -23.45 30.76 28.68
CA SER A 623 -23.48 31.05 30.11
C SER A 623 -22.07 30.99 30.75
N PRO A 624 -21.84 31.70 31.87
CA PRO A 624 -20.57 31.61 32.60
C PRO A 624 -20.20 30.18 33.02
N ARG A 625 -21.20 29.32 33.25
CA ARG A 625 -20.97 27.90 33.56
C ARG A 625 -20.45 27.13 32.35
N TRP A 626 -20.97 27.43 31.16
CA TRP A 626 -20.51 26.83 29.91
C TRP A 626 -19.09 27.28 29.57
N GLN A 627 -18.80 28.58 29.63
CA GLN A 627 -17.44 29.11 29.38
C GLN A 627 -16.40 28.48 30.32
N ARG A 628 -16.74 28.35 31.61
CA ARG A 628 -15.88 27.70 32.62
C ARG A 628 -15.67 26.21 32.31
N TYR A 629 -16.69 25.51 31.82
CA TYR A 629 -16.58 24.12 31.37
C TYR A 629 -15.67 23.98 30.14
N VAL A 630 -15.85 24.84 29.13
CA VAL A 630 -15.01 24.89 27.92
C VAL A 630 -13.55 25.11 28.27
N ALA A 631 -13.25 26.11 29.12
CA ALA A 631 -11.91 26.41 29.57
C ALA A 631 -11.25 25.22 30.29
N TRP A 632 -12.00 24.51 31.12
CA TRP A 632 -11.51 23.30 31.80
C TRP A 632 -11.19 22.18 30.81
N VAL A 633 -12.09 21.88 29.86
CA VAL A 633 -11.87 20.82 28.85
C VAL A 633 -10.69 21.13 27.95
N GLN A 634 -10.53 22.39 27.52
CA GLN A 634 -9.45 22.82 26.65
C GLN A 634 -8.11 22.92 27.39
N GLY A 635 -8.13 23.42 28.64
CA GLY A 635 -6.94 23.56 29.49
C GLY A 635 -6.38 22.22 30.00
N ASN A 636 -7.22 21.19 30.12
CA ASN A 636 -6.77 19.87 30.54
C ASN A 636 -6.03 19.13 29.40
N LYS A 637 -4.70 19.06 29.53
CA LYS A 637 -3.79 18.42 28.55
C LYS A 637 -3.95 16.90 28.45
N SER A 638 -4.46 16.25 29.50
CA SER A 638 -4.66 14.79 29.54
C SER A 638 -5.86 14.35 28.68
N ILE A 639 -6.86 15.23 28.50
CA ILE A 639 -8.04 14.93 27.69
C ILE A 639 -7.70 14.96 26.20
N ARG A 640 -7.93 13.84 25.52
CA ARG A 640 -7.68 13.72 24.08
C ARG A 640 -8.72 14.53 23.27
N GLN A 641 -8.31 15.15 22.17
CA GLN A 641 -9.16 15.83 21.17
C GLN A 641 -10.43 15.06 20.80
N ALA A 642 -10.34 13.74 20.59
CA ALA A 642 -11.53 12.93 20.29
C ALA A 642 -12.58 12.95 21.41
N LYS A 643 -12.14 13.05 22.66
CA LYS A 643 -12.97 13.24 23.85
C LYS A 643 -13.42 14.70 23.98
N ARG A 644 -12.52 15.67 23.79
CA ARG A 644 -12.89 17.11 23.76
C ARG A 644 -14.02 17.41 22.78
N ASN A 645 -13.94 16.86 21.57
CA ASN A 645 -14.97 17.03 20.54
C ASN A 645 -16.33 16.46 20.96
N ARG A 646 -16.38 15.45 21.84
CA ARG A 646 -17.63 14.91 22.40
C ARG A 646 -18.12 15.75 23.58
N LEU A 647 -17.22 16.11 24.48
CA LEU A 647 -17.53 16.93 25.67
C LEU A 647 -18.04 18.32 25.27
N LEU A 648 -17.47 18.93 24.24
CA LEU A 648 -17.79 20.29 23.78
C LEU A 648 -18.74 20.30 22.58
N ARG A 649 -19.47 19.22 22.35
CA ARG A 649 -20.34 19.11 21.17
C ARG A 649 -21.54 20.04 21.34
N VAL A 650 -21.57 21.10 20.53
CA VAL A 650 -22.65 22.09 20.45
C VAL A 650 -23.84 21.54 19.66
N ASN A 651 -23.58 21.05 18.44
CA ASN A 651 -24.62 20.52 17.56
C ASN A 651 -24.92 19.05 17.85
N PHE A 652 -26.06 18.81 18.51
CA PHE A 652 -26.55 17.48 18.90
C PHE A 652 -28.02 17.28 18.45
N GLY A 653 -28.22 17.20 17.13
CA GLY A 653 -29.47 16.89 16.39
C GLY A 653 -29.66 17.85 15.20
N ALA A 654 -30.18 17.49 14.02
CA ALA A 654 -30.74 16.23 13.51
C ALA A 654 -29.73 15.33 12.78
#